data_AF-G4TVL9-F1
#
_entry.id   AF-G4TVL9-F1
#
_cell.length_a   1.000
_cell.length_b   1.000
_cell.length_c   1.000
_cell.angle_alpha   90.00
_cell.angle_beta   90.00
_cell.angle_gamma   90.00
#
_symmetry.space_group_name_H-M   'P 1'
#
loop_
_entity.id
_entity.type
_entity.pdbx_description
1 polymer ?
#
loop_
_entity_poly.entity_id
_entity_poly.type
_entity_poly.pdbx_seq_one_letter_code
_entity_poly.pdbx_strand_id
1 'polypeptide(L)'
;MDGRPNLLLHNLGDSHKKADAIFTEAKVVLCNTSGSGKTRVLLDGLSNRWGFYLTAEPSLDHIGSSDLGYMIDRMSGKAGWASGVFDGVSNRRVTQSKSQTNEKIAKLGVSRILFARWSILKVFLEVAKQVHGSLPPNIKESWLLFQILSPTSDVFRQFIDSCLAGVDTDQQIPRIHLFDDESTLFYYVLDQIQEAEHALMGCFSDSSGLQRGSLLLPLVQRLLDDNHHVILSGVSFSLDHLPTATTSQVQWHIHHQMDDLSDPNRQEAYIRRYLPETFLASDVGRELVKRMWESCRGRPIFTTAVLEKLMIGEWHTYGPSSPMTVLNAYSSLKVKLEIGFHNWFILQEPLIVDDDQGLAETSLGRFTLVTNEQKHPKSSIIIDEPLALVSICHRLIEKRFLPSFVWNRMESENGKGPEGLTLVALIRLFQNEINLGYLFNFAKDPSQWFLLKAQIISKTAKGYIEYQGTLHEVDRQVPPFRAQNPDDVTNWLTSNSSPAWCIPDPMMGPDLMTRVKLSNGDIVLVVVWVKYWEFGASKDESLQAEDTATVIRSLTPSEWFSNTRARSATTIEEGQVKAMLSEVNKLNLLRVIVTRSSGFWLDLDSQEVRSSVAADEHPLATIGLLHIAQAFSEATRSHESVHGLKVEQVNDALESP
;
A
#
# COMPACT_ATOMS: atom_id res chain seq x y z
N MET A 1 -22.66 -24.77 7.87
CA MET A 1 -22.70 -23.31 8.12
C MET A 1 -22.88 -23.10 9.60
N ASP A 2 -22.08 -22.24 10.21
CA ASP A 2 -21.98 -22.08 11.67
C ASP A 2 -23.13 -21.25 12.28
N GLY A 3 -24.32 -21.29 11.66
CA GLY A 3 -25.48 -20.48 12.04
C GLY A 3 -25.33 -18.98 11.80
N ARG A 4 -24.24 -18.54 11.15
CA ARG A 4 -24.02 -17.13 10.80
C ARG A 4 -24.77 -16.77 9.50
N PRO A 5 -25.49 -15.65 9.46
CA PRO A 5 -26.11 -15.16 8.23
C PRO A 5 -25.01 -14.80 7.23
N ASN A 6 -25.25 -15.12 5.96
CA ASN A 6 -24.39 -14.73 4.84
C ASN A 6 -25.24 -13.93 3.84
N LEU A 7 -25.17 -12.60 3.95
CA LEU A 7 -25.94 -11.70 3.11
C LEU A 7 -25.42 -11.63 1.68
N LEU A 8 -24.21 -12.10 1.40
CA LEU A 8 -23.74 -12.29 0.03
C LEU A 8 -24.56 -13.37 -0.69
N LEU A 9 -25.15 -14.33 0.02
CA LEU A 9 -26.02 -15.37 -0.54
C LEU A 9 -27.52 -15.13 -0.33
N HIS A 10 -27.89 -14.13 0.47
CA HIS A 10 -29.30 -13.78 0.68
C HIS A 10 -29.94 -13.31 -0.62
N ASN A 11 -31.13 -13.83 -0.96
CA ASN A 11 -31.83 -13.54 -2.22
C ASN A 11 -30.97 -13.78 -3.47
N LEU A 12 -30.11 -14.80 -3.46
CA LEU A 12 -29.31 -15.16 -4.62
C LEU A 12 -30.22 -15.47 -5.82
N GLY A 13 -29.95 -14.85 -6.97
CA GLY A 13 -30.76 -15.05 -8.17
C GLY A 13 -31.97 -14.12 -8.34
N ASP A 14 -32.27 -13.27 -7.36
CA ASP A 14 -33.20 -12.14 -7.54
C ASP A 14 -32.58 -11.16 -8.56
N SER A 15 -32.95 -11.33 -9.83
CA SER A 15 -32.40 -10.71 -11.06
C SER A 15 -31.62 -9.41 -10.82
N HIS A 16 -30.29 -9.54 -10.83
CA HIS A 16 -29.39 -8.40 -10.87
C HIS A 16 -29.21 -7.99 -12.34
N LYS A 17 -29.82 -6.87 -12.78
CA LYS A 17 -29.75 -6.41 -14.18
C LYS A 17 -28.33 -6.37 -14.76
N LYS A 18 -27.32 -6.08 -13.92
CA LYS A 18 -25.90 -6.11 -14.31
C LYS A 18 -25.38 -7.51 -14.58
N ALA A 19 -25.82 -8.53 -13.83
CA ALA A 19 -25.42 -9.90 -14.08
C ALA A 19 -25.86 -10.36 -15.48
N ASP A 20 -27.05 -9.95 -15.92
CA ASP A 20 -27.50 -10.27 -17.27
C ASP A 20 -26.64 -9.62 -18.35
N ALA A 21 -26.26 -8.36 -18.19
CA ALA A 21 -25.36 -7.67 -19.12
C ALA A 21 -23.93 -8.25 -19.14
N ILE A 22 -23.44 -8.77 -18.01
CA ILE A 22 -22.10 -9.38 -17.93
C ILE A 22 -22.08 -10.73 -18.61
N PHE A 23 -23.12 -11.53 -18.43
CA PHE A 23 -23.15 -12.88 -18.98
C PHE A 23 -23.67 -12.93 -20.44
N THR A 24 -23.93 -11.81 -21.11
CA THR A 24 -24.20 -11.83 -22.56
C THR A 24 -22.93 -11.98 -23.40
N GLU A 25 -21.79 -11.58 -22.86
CA GLU A 25 -20.53 -11.56 -23.59
C GLU A 25 -19.74 -12.86 -23.42
N ALA A 26 -18.89 -13.15 -24.40
CA ALA A 26 -18.00 -14.31 -24.37
C ALA A 26 -16.80 -14.08 -23.44
N LYS A 27 -16.14 -12.93 -23.52
CA LYS A 27 -14.91 -12.66 -22.77
C LYS A 27 -15.08 -11.39 -21.96
N VAL A 28 -15.17 -11.54 -20.64
CA VAL A 28 -15.44 -10.41 -19.74
C VAL A 28 -14.37 -10.27 -18.68
N VAL A 29 -14.01 -9.02 -18.40
CA VAL A 29 -13.22 -8.62 -17.24
C VAL A 29 -14.04 -7.71 -16.35
N LEU A 30 -14.19 -8.11 -15.08
CA LEU A 30 -14.75 -7.29 -14.02
C LEU A 30 -13.60 -6.76 -13.16
N CYS A 31 -13.13 -5.55 -13.47
CA CYS A 31 -12.03 -4.89 -12.76
C CYS A 31 -12.58 -3.68 -12.00
N ASN A 32 -12.72 -3.82 -10.68
CA ASN A 32 -13.19 -2.77 -9.79
C ASN A 32 -12.56 -3.03 -8.42
N THR A 33 -12.44 -2.00 -7.59
CA THR A 33 -11.91 -2.09 -6.25
C THR A 33 -12.54 -3.17 -5.35
N SER A 34 -11.85 -3.54 -4.26
CA SER A 34 -12.29 -4.60 -3.35
C SER A 34 -13.64 -4.28 -2.70
N GLY A 35 -14.50 -5.28 -2.55
CA GLY A 35 -15.79 -5.08 -1.87
C GLY A 35 -16.89 -4.36 -2.66
N SER A 36 -16.66 -4.01 -3.93
CA SER A 36 -17.62 -3.35 -4.83
C SER A 36 -18.81 -4.22 -5.28
N GLY A 37 -18.90 -5.47 -4.81
CA GLY A 37 -20.00 -6.39 -5.16
C GLY A 37 -19.75 -7.28 -6.38
N LYS A 38 -18.52 -7.31 -6.93
CA LYS A 38 -18.15 -8.17 -8.08
C LYS A 38 -18.57 -9.63 -7.87
N THR A 39 -18.15 -10.23 -6.76
CA THR A 39 -18.49 -11.61 -6.40
C THR A 39 -20.00 -11.82 -6.37
N ARG A 40 -20.78 -10.89 -5.79
CA ARG A 40 -22.24 -10.99 -5.76
C ARG A 40 -22.83 -11.08 -7.17
N VAL A 41 -22.39 -10.20 -8.07
CA VAL A 41 -22.86 -10.15 -9.46
C VAL A 41 -22.52 -11.43 -10.22
N LEU A 42 -21.32 -12.00 -9.98
CA LEU A 42 -20.92 -13.28 -10.56
C LEU A 42 -21.80 -14.43 -10.08
N LEU A 43 -22.09 -14.49 -8.78
CA LEU A 43 -22.95 -15.50 -8.19
C LEU A 43 -24.40 -15.37 -8.68
N ASP A 44 -24.97 -14.16 -8.74
CA ASP A 44 -26.31 -13.92 -9.31
C ASP A 44 -26.40 -14.30 -10.80
N GLY A 45 -25.31 -14.14 -11.55
CA GLY A 45 -25.26 -14.57 -12.94
C GLY A 45 -25.25 -16.09 -13.09
N LEU A 46 -24.46 -16.77 -12.26
CA LEU A 46 -24.35 -18.24 -12.24
C LEU A 46 -25.55 -18.94 -11.59
N SER A 47 -26.36 -18.27 -10.78
CA SER A 47 -27.58 -18.90 -10.24
C SER A 47 -28.60 -19.19 -11.34
N ASN A 48 -28.52 -18.45 -12.45
CA ASN A 48 -29.43 -18.55 -13.59
C ASN A 48 -28.79 -19.18 -14.85
N ARG A 49 -27.47 -19.44 -14.84
CA ARG A 49 -26.70 -19.93 -15.99
C ARG A 49 -25.81 -21.11 -15.61
N TRP A 50 -25.51 -21.98 -16.56
CA TRP A 50 -24.58 -23.07 -16.30
C TRP A 50 -23.15 -22.56 -16.28
N GLY A 51 -22.36 -22.99 -15.30
CA GLY A 51 -20.96 -22.59 -15.25
C GLY A 51 -20.20 -23.13 -14.06
N PHE A 52 -18.90 -22.88 -14.08
CA PHE A 52 -18.02 -23.10 -12.95
C PHE A 52 -17.59 -21.79 -12.31
N TYR A 53 -17.71 -21.74 -10.98
CA TYR A 53 -17.16 -20.67 -10.16
C TYR A 53 -15.80 -21.13 -9.59
N LEU A 54 -14.72 -20.57 -10.13
CA LEU A 54 -13.35 -20.75 -9.70
C LEU A 54 -12.93 -19.50 -8.92
N THR A 55 -12.29 -19.67 -7.77
CA THR A 55 -11.73 -18.54 -7.00
C THR A 55 -10.27 -18.83 -6.71
N ALA A 56 -9.38 -17.88 -6.97
CA ALA A 56 -7.94 -18.06 -6.72
C ALA A 56 -7.63 -18.12 -5.22
N GLU A 57 -8.40 -17.39 -4.41
CA GLU A 57 -8.37 -17.43 -2.96
C GLU A 57 -9.82 -17.54 -2.45
N PRO A 58 -10.19 -18.63 -1.76
CA PRO A 58 -11.43 -18.67 -1.01
C PRO A 58 -11.37 -17.53 0.02
N SER A 59 -12.29 -16.57 -0.06
CA SER A 59 -12.28 -15.38 0.79
C SER A 59 -12.33 -15.75 2.29
N LEU A 60 -12.21 -14.74 3.17
CA LEU A 60 -12.43 -14.90 4.62
C LEU A 60 -13.77 -15.60 4.97
N ASP A 61 -14.74 -15.57 4.06
CA ASP A 61 -16.05 -16.19 4.23
C ASP A 61 -16.08 -17.66 3.75
N HIS A 62 -14.93 -18.21 3.35
CA HIS A 62 -14.74 -19.56 2.83
C HIS A 62 -15.67 -19.90 1.64
N ILE A 63 -15.93 -18.90 0.80
CA ILE A 63 -16.80 -19.06 -0.37
C ILE A 63 -15.97 -19.64 -1.51
N GLY A 64 -16.48 -20.73 -2.08
CA GLY A 64 -15.84 -21.40 -3.21
C GLY A 64 -14.99 -22.60 -2.79
N SER A 65 -14.71 -23.43 -3.79
CA SER A 65 -13.74 -24.52 -3.68
C SER A 65 -12.32 -24.00 -3.46
N SER A 66 -11.52 -24.74 -2.71
CA SER A 66 -10.08 -24.55 -2.52
C SER A 66 -9.25 -25.25 -3.59
N ASP A 67 -9.87 -25.91 -4.58
CA ASP A 67 -9.19 -26.68 -5.63
C ASP A 67 -8.12 -25.89 -6.40
N LEU A 68 -8.39 -24.63 -6.72
CA LEU A 68 -7.44 -23.75 -7.40
C LEU A 68 -6.26 -23.36 -6.50
N GLY A 69 -6.51 -22.83 -5.30
CA GLY A 69 -5.43 -22.52 -4.34
C GLY A 69 -4.58 -23.76 -4.02
N TYR A 70 -5.23 -24.90 -3.84
CA TYR A 70 -4.57 -26.19 -3.62
C TYR A 70 -3.66 -26.60 -4.79
N MET A 71 -4.13 -26.39 -6.03
CA MET A 71 -3.30 -26.62 -7.21
C MET A 71 -2.06 -25.73 -7.20
N ILE A 72 -2.22 -24.43 -6.92
CA ILE A 72 -1.15 -23.44 -6.85
C ILE A 72 -0.07 -23.88 -5.86
N ASP A 73 -0.47 -24.23 -4.64
CA ASP A 73 0.43 -24.66 -3.56
C ASP A 73 1.27 -25.89 -3.93
N ARG A 74 0.74 -26.77 -4.78
CA ARG A 74 1.41 -28.02 -5.17
C ARG A 74 2.17 -27.95 -6.48
N MET A 75 2.07 -26.87 -7.25
CA MET A 75 2.79 -26.77 -8.53
C MET A 75 4.30 -26.83 -8.34
N SER A 76 4.81 -26.11 -7.34
CA SER A 76 6.25 -26.00 -7.08
C SER A 76 6.93 -27.33 -6.73
N GLY A 77 6.16 -28.30 -6.23
CA GLY A 77 6.62 -29.64 -5.92
C GLY A 77 6.52 -30.65 -7.07
N LYS A 78 6.05 -30.25 -8.26
CA LYS A 78 5.93 -31.17 -9.41
C LYS A 78 7.27 -31.42 -10.07
N ALA A 79 7.48 -32.66 -10.52
CA ALA A 79 8.65 -33.03 -11.30
C ALA A 79 8.75 -32.17 -12.57
N GLY A 80 9.91 -31.55 -12.78
CA GLY A 80 10.17 -30.64 -13.90
C GLY A 80 9.87 -29.17 -13.62
N TRP A 81 9.30 -28.82 -12.46
CA TRP A 81 9.08 -27.43 -12.09
C TRP A 81 10.39 -26.64 -11.92
N ALA A 82 10.43 -25.41 -12.45
CA ALA A 82 11.53 -24.48 -12.29
C ALA A 82 11.11 -23.27 -11.43
N SER A 83 11.58 -23.18 -10.18
CA SER A 83 11.22 -22.09 -9.25
C SER A 83 11.79 -20.72 -9.66
N GLY A 84 12.88 -20.69 -10.41
CA GLY A 84 13.55 -19.49 -10.89
C GLY A 84 13.83 -19.57 -12.38
N VAL A 85 12.86 -19.12 -13.18
CA VAL A 85 12.99 -19.14 -14.65
C VAL A 85 14.08 -18.16 -15.12
N PHE A 86 14.35 -17.11 -14.32
CA PHE A 86 15.35 -16.07 -14.58
C PHE A 86 16.66 -16.25 -13.79
N ASP A 87 16.74 -17.22 -12.88
CA ASP A 87 17.89 -17.35 -11.98
C ASP A 87 19.14 -17.82 -12.73
N GLY A 88 20.19 -16.99 -12.72
CA GLY A 88 21.52 -17.32 -13.23
C GLY A 88 21.63 -17.45 -14.75
N VAL A 89 20.63 -16.98 -15.51
CA VAL A 89 20.54 -17.23 -16.95
C VAL A 89 20.27 -15.93 -17.72
N SER A 90 21.28 -15.42 -18.42
CA SER A 90 21.12 -14.35 -19.42
C SER A 90 20.54 -14.88 -20.75
N ASN A 91 20.38 -16.21 -20.89
CA ASN A 91 19.95 -16.85 -22.12
C ASN A 91 18.43 -17.00 -22.19
N ARG A 92 17.80 -16.12 -22.96
CA ARG A 92 16.36 -16.11 -23.29
C ARG A 92 15.79 -17.48 -23.66
N ARG A 93 16.52 -18.33 -24.41
CA ARG A 93 15.99 -19.65 -24.84
C ARG A 93 15.81 -20.60 -23.67
N VAL A 94 16.71 -20.54 -22.68
CA VAL A 94 16.64 -21.37 -21.47
C VAL A 94 15.50 -20.89 -20.58
N THR A 95 15.36 -19.56 -20.42
CA THR A 95 14.22 -18.93 -19.74
C THR A 95 12.90 -19.39 -20.35
N GLN A 96 12.75 -19.29 -21.67
CA GLN A 96 11.54 -19.73 -22.37
C GLN A 96 11.28 -21.23 -22.21
N SER A 97 12.31 -22.08 -22.34
CA SER A 97 12.14 -23.53 -22.19
C SER A 97 11.68 -23.93 -20.78
N LYS A 98 12.23 -23.28 -19.74
CA LYS A 98 11.77 -23.45 -18.36
C LYS A 98 10.34 -22.94 -18.18
N SER A 99 10.01 -21.76 -18.71
CA SER A 99 8.64 -21.21 -18.67
C SER A 99 7.64 -22.15 -19.32
N GLN A 100 7.93 -22.66 -20.53
CA GLN A 100 7.07 -23.59 -21.25
C GLN A 100 6.82 -24.89 -20.46
N THR A 101 7.83 -25.36 -19.73
CA THR A 101 7.68 -26.53 -18.85
C THR A 101 6.73 -26.22 -17.70
N ASN A 102 6.89 -25.06 -17.04
CA ASN A 102 6.00 -24.62 -15.98
C ASN A 102 4.58 -24.35 -16.49
N GLU A 103 4.42 -23.74 -17.67
CA GLU A 103 3.12 -23.52 -18.32
C GLU A 103 2.42 -24.85 -18.60
N LYS A 104 3.14 -25.87 -19.06
CA LYS A 104 2.59 -27.21 -19.24
C LYS A 104 2.08 -27.78 -17.91
N ILE A 105 2.87 -27.68 -16.85
CA ILE A 105 2.48 -28.15 -15.50
C ILE A 105 1.23 -27.41 -15.02
N ALA A 106 1.18 -26.09 -15.21
CA ALA A 106 0.04 -25.26 -14.83
C ALA A 106 -1.22 -25.64 -15.60
N LYS A 107 -1.14 -25.77 -16.93
CA LYS A 107 -2.26 -26.19 -17.80
C LYS A 107 -2.78 -27.57 -17.42
N LEU A 108 -1.89 -28.51 -17.11
CA LEU A 108 -2.27 -29.84 -16.62
C LEU A 108 -3.01 -29.76 -15.28
N GLY A 109 -2.55 -28.90 -14.36
CA GLY A 109 -3.25 -28.64 -13.10
C GLY A 109 -4.68 -28.15 -13.32
N VAL A 110 -4.85 -27.14 -14.20
CA VAL A 110 -6.17 -26.58 -14.53
C VAL A 110 -7.05 -27.62 -15.21
N SER A 111 -6.49 -28.46 -16.11
CA SER A 111 -7.22 -29.57 -16.72
C SER A 111 -7.78 -30.54 -15.68
N ARG A 112 -7.03 -30.86 -14.62
CA ARG A 112 -7.51 -31.73 -13.54
C ARG A 112 -8.67 -31.10 -12.77
N ILE A 113 -8.61 -29.79 -12.49
CA ILE A 113 -9.71 -29.06 -11.85
C ILE A 113 -10.97 -29.14 -12.70
N LEU A 114 -10.85 -28.80 -13.99
CA LEU A 114 -11.99 -28.84 -14.91
C LEU A 114 -12.55 -30.25 -15.06
N PHE A 115 -11.70 -31.27 -15.18
CA PHE A 115 -12.13 -32.66 -15.26
C PHE A 115 -12.88 -33.12 -14.00
N ALA A 116 -12.38 -32.77 -12.81
CA ALA A 116 -13.04 -33.06 -11.54
C ALA A 116 -14.42 -32.39 -11.48
N ARG A 117 -14.51 -31.10 -11.84
CA ARG A 117 -15.77 -30.34 -11.82
C ARG A 117 -16.78 -30.86 -12.83
N TRP A 118 -16.37 -31.19 -14.05
CA TRP A 118 -17.25 -31.80 -15.05
C TRP A 118 -17.76 -33.17 -14.61
N SER A 119 -16.88 -34.00 -14.02
CA SER A 119 -17.25 -35.33 -13.50
C SER A 119 -18.27 -35.21 -12.36
N ILE A 120 -18.05 -34.29 -11.43
CA ILE A 120 -18.96 -34.06 -10.31
C ILE A 120 -20.27 -33.44 -10.77
N LEU A 121 -20.26 -32.51 -11.73
CA LEU A 121 -21.48 -31.95 -12.34
C LEU A 121 -22.32 -33.05 -13.00
N LYS A 122 -21.69 -33.98 -13.72
CA LYS A 122 -22.39 -35.13 -14.30
C LYS A 122 -23.16 -35.91 -13.24
N VAL A 123 -22.46 -36.33 -12.19
CA VAL A 123 -23.05 -37.10 -11.08
C VAL A 123 -24.14 -36.29 -10.39
N PHE A 124 -23.92 -34.99 -10.16
CA PHE A 124 -24.90 -34.09 -9.58
C PHE A 124 -26.21 -34.06 -10.39
N LEU A 125 -26.12 -33.93 -11.72
CA LEU A 125 -27.30 -33.93 -12.59
C LEU A 125 -28.00 -35.28 -12.65
N GLU A 126 -27.25 -36.38 -12.68
CA GLU A 126 -27.80 -37.73 -12.64
C GLU A 126 -28.58 -37.98 -11.35
N VAL A 127 -28.00 -37.61 -10.20
CA VAL A 127 -28.67 -37.72 -8.88
C VAL A 127 -29.91 -36.83 -8.83
N ALA A 128 -29.83 -35.59 -9.31
CA ALA A 128 -30.99 -34.69 -9.34
C ALA A 128 -32.14 -35.25 -10.18
N LYS A 129 -31.84 -35.81 -11.36
CA LYS A 129 -32.84 -36.49 -12.22
C LYS A 129 -33.43 -37.72 -11.55
N GLN A 130 -32.61 -38.53 -10.86
CA GLN A 130 -33.10 -39.72 -10.14
C GLN A 130 -34.04 -39.36 -8.98
N VAL A 131 -33.73 -38.30 -8.23
CA VAL A 131 -34.52 -37.87 -7.06
C VAL A 131 -35.83 -37.19 -7.48
N HIS A 132 -35.79 -36.34 -8.50
CA HIS A 132 -36.94 -35.50 -8.88
C HIS A 132 -37.69 -35.98 -10.13
N GLY A 133 -37.20 -37.02 -10.82
CA GLY A 133 -37.72 -37.50 -12.10
C GLY A 133 -37.33 -36.63 -13.31
N SER A 134 -37.12 -35.33 -13.10
CA SER A 134 -36.60 -34.35 -14.06
C SER A 134 -35.68 -33.35 -13.35
N LEU A 135 -34.99 -32.49 -14.11
CA LEU A 135 -34.18 -31.43 -13.50
C LEU A 135 -35.10 -30.34 -12.92
N PRO A 136 -34.97 -30.00 -11.62
CA PRO A 136 -35.71 -28.89 -11.02
C PRO A 136 -35.44 -27.55 -11.71
N PRO A 137 -36.38 -26.59 -11.70
CA PRO A 137 -36.19 -25.28 -12.34
C PRO A 137 -35.04 -24.47 -11.71
N ASN A 138 -34.76 -24.67 -10.42
CA ASN A 138 -33.69 -24.02 -9.66
C ASN A 138 -32.40 -24.87 -9.58
N ILE A 139 -32.22 -25.84 -10.48
CA ILE A 139 -31.06 -26.75 -10.43
C ILE A 139 -29.72 -26.02 -10.62
N LYS A 140 -29.71 -24.91 -11.37
CA LYS A 140 -28.50 -24.09 -11.61
C LYS A 140 -28.07 -23.36 -10.33
N GLU A 141 -29.02 -22.79 -9.60
CA GLU A 141 -28.80 -22.21 -8.29
C GLU A 141 -28.28 -23.28 -7.31
N SER A 142 -28.90 -24.47 -7.30
CA SER A 142 -28.45 -25.59 -6.48
C SER A 142 -27.02 -26.03 -6.83
N TRP A 143 -26.67 -26.04 -8.12
CA TRP A 143 -25.31 -26.34 -8.59
C TRP A 143 -24.32 -25.25 -8.16
N LEU A 144 -24.68 -23.97 -8.26
CA LEU A 144 -23.86 -22.88 -7.76
C LEU A 144 -23.62 -23.04 -6.27
N LEU A 145 -24.68 -23.18 -5.47
CA LEU A 145 -24.60 -23.36 -4.02
C LEU A 145 -23.71 -24.55 -3.66
N PHE A 146 -23.79 -25.67 -4.39
CA PHE A 146 -22.92 -26.82 -4.22
C PHE A 146 -21.43 -26.50 -4.46
N GLN A 147 -21.11 -25.61 -5.40
CA GLN A 147 -19.74 -25.18 -5.67
C GLN A 147 -19.17 -24.25 -4.62
N ILE A 148 -20.01 -23.38 -4.04
CA ILE A 148 -19.56 -22.32 -3.13
C ILE A 148 -19.72 -22.65 -1.65
N LEU A 149 -20.66 -23.53 -1.31
CA LEU A 149 -20.90 -23.99 0.05
C LEU A 149 -20.40 -25.41 0.18
N SER A 150 -19.20 -25.58 0.77
CA SER A 150 -18.72 -26.90 1.14
C SER A 150 -19.15 -27.21 2.59
N PRO A 151 -20.12 -28.11 2.81
CA PRO A 151 -20.71 -28.30 4.15
C PRO A 151 -19.79 -29.03 5.14
N THR A 152 -18.81 -29.80 4.64
CA THR A 152 -17.94 -30.66 5.48
C THR A 152 -16.51 -30.77 4.95
N SER A 153 -16.36 -30.82 3.62
CA SER A 153 -15.05 -30.90 2.97
C SER A 153 -15.15 -30.61 1.47
N ASP A 154 -14.12 -29.97 0.92
CA ASP A 154 -14.06 -29.64 -0.49
C ASP A 154 -14.01 -30.89 -1.36
N VAL A 155 -15.16 -31.23 -1.94
CA VAL A 155 -15.37 -32.43 -2.76
C VAL A 155 -14.55 -32.37 -4.05
N PHE A 156 -14.32 -31.19 -4.62
CA PHE A 156 -13.55 -31.05 -5.86
C PHE A 156 -12.08 -31.34 -5.59
N ARG A 157 -11.53 -30.75 -4.53
CA ARG A 157 -10.18 -31.04 -4.07
C ARG A 157 -10.00 -32.52 -3.72
N GLN A 158 -10.92 -33.10 -2.94
CA GLN A 158 -10.85 -34.52 -2.57
C GLN A 158 -10.89 -35.43 -3.79
N PHE A 159 -11.71 -35.10 -4.79
CA PHE A 159 -11.77 -35.86 -6.02
C PHE A 159 -10.46 -35.77 -6.81
N ILE A 160 -9.85 -34.58 -6.89
CA ILE A 160 -8.53 -34.42 -7.52
C ILE A 160 -7.49 -35.29 -6.81
N ASP A 161 -7.46 -35.28 -5.48
CA ASP A 161 -6.49 -36.03 -4.69
C ASP A 161 -6.70 -37.55 -4.73
N SER A 162 -7.95 -37.99 -4.69
CA SER A 162 -8.28 -39.41 -4.56
C SER A 162 -8.37 -40.11 -5.91
N CYS A 163 -8.91 -39.42 -6.92
CA CYS A 163 -9.26 -40.02 -8.21
C CYS A 163 -8.31 -39.61 -9.35
N LEU A 164 -7.66 -38.44 -9.25
CA LEU A 164 -6.81 -37.90 -10.33
C LEU A 164 -5.32 -37.88 -9.97
N ALA A 165 -4.94 -38.46 -8.83
CA ALA A 165 -3.54 -38.64 -8.48
C ALA A 165 -2.81 -39.48 -9.53
N GLY A 166 -1.78 -38.91 -10.15
CA GLY A 166 -0.98 -39.58 -11.18
C GLY A 166 -1.61 -39.64 -12.57
N VAL A 167 -2.83 -39.12 -12.75
CA VAL A 167 -3.48 -39.08 -14.07
C VAL A 167 -2.94 -37.89 -14.86
N ASP A 168 -2.28 -38.17 -15.99
CA ASP A 168 -1.85 -37.13 -16.93
C ASP A 168 -3.03 -36.79 -17.86
N THR A 169 -3.79 -35.76 -17.51
CA THR A 169 -4.99 -35.30 -18.24
C THR A 169 -4.63 -34.39 -19.42
N ASP A 170 -3.48 -34.61 -20.07
CA ASP A 170 -3.10 -33.91 -21.31
C ASP A 170 -4.02 -34.33 -22.48
N GLN A 171 -4.77 -35.42 -22.32
CA GLN A 171 -5.86 -35.78 -23.24
C GLN A 171 -7.00 -34.77 -23.12
N GLN A 172 -7.59 -34.39 -24.27
CA GLN A 172 -8.76 -33.53 -24.35
C GLN A 172 -9.75 -33.92 -23.25
N ILE A 173 -10.09 -32.98 -22.37
CA ILE A 173 -11.17 -33.17 -21.40
C ILE A 173 -12.37 -33.60 -22.24
N PRO A 174 -12.88 -34.82 -22.07
CA PRO A 174 -14.02 -35.26 -22.86
C PRO A 174 -15.08 -34.21 -22.61
N ARG A 175 -15.53 -33.51 -23.67
CA ARG A 175 -16.71 -32.67 -23.57
C ARG A 175 -17.82 -33.61 -23.17
N ILE A 176 -18.09 -33.68 -21.87
CA ILE A 176 -19.15 -34.53 -21.36
C ILE A 176 -20.40 -33.87 -21.93
N HIS A 177 -21.03 -34.51 -22.92
CA HIS A 177 -22.30 -34.08 -23.48
C HIS A 177 -23.35 -34.19 -22.38
N LEU A 178 -23.39 -33.19 -21.50
CA LEU A 178 -24.26 -33.14 -20.33
C LEU A 178 -25.61 -32.54 -20.65
N PHE A 179 -25.63 -31.69 -21.68
CA PHE A 179 -26.81 -30.99 -22.13
C PHE A 179 -27.17 -31.53 -23.51
N ASP A 180 -28.45 -31.85 -23.69
CA ASP A 180 -29.00 -32.32 -24.96
C ASP A 180 -29.02 -31.21 -26.02
N ASP A 181 -28.83 -29.95 -25.59
CA ASP A 181 -28.87 -28.75 -26.42
C ASP A 181 -27.48 -28.10 -26.53
N GLU A 182 -26.89 -28.19 -27.72
CA GLU A 182 -25.59 -27.57 -28.05
C GLU A 182 -25.60 -26.04 -27.93
N SER A 183 -26.77 -25.39 -27.92
CA SER A 183 -26.89 -23.94 -27.72
C SER A 183 -26.78 -23.51 -26.25
N THR A 184 -26.73 -24.48 -25.32
CA THR A 184 -26.60 -24.18 -23.89
C THR A 184 -25.22 -23.58 -23.60
N LEU A 185 -25.19 -22.27 -23.35
CA LEU A 185 -23.98 -21.57 -22.95
C LEU A 185 -23.51 -22.04 -21.57
N PHE A 186 -22.21 -22.27 -21.44
CA PHE A 186 -21.54 -22.64 -20.20
C PHE A 186 -20.47 -21.61 -19.88
N TYR A 187 -20.38 -21.12 -18.64
CA TYR A 187 -19.44 -20.05 -18.28
C TYR A 187 -18.33 -20.57 -17.37
N TYR A 188 -17.10 -20.10 -17.58
CA TYR A 188 -16.01 -20.22 -16.61
C TYR A 188 -15.80 -18.86 -15.95
N VAL A 189 -16.15 -18.77 -14.67
CA VAL A 189 -15.93 -17.59 -13.85
C VAL A 189 -14.68 -17.80 -13.02
N LEU A 190 -13.70 -16.91 -13.14
CA LEU A 190 -12.51 -16.86 -12.32
C LEU A 190 -12.53 -15.58 -11.48
N ASP A 191 -12.76 -15.72 -10.18
CA ASP A 191 -12.82 -14.63 -9.21
C ASP A 191 -11.49 -14.48 -8.46
N GLN A 192 -11.25 -13.29 -7.92
CA GLN A 192 -10.03 -12.89 -7.20
C GLN A 192 -8.73 -13.13 -7.99
N ILE A 193 -8.72 -12.82 -9.29
CA ILE A 193 -7.60 -13.21 -10.16
C ILE A 193 -6.25 -12.58 -9.81
N GLN A 194 -6.23 -11.49 -9.05
CA GLN A 194 -4.98 -10.88 -8.59
C GLN A 194 -4.15 -11.85 -7.73
N GLU A 195 -4.79 -12.80 -7.05
CA GLU A 195 -4.07 -13.83 -6.29
C GLU A 195 -3.38 -14.83 -7.21
N ALA A 196 -4.01 -15.19 -8.34
CA ALA A 196 -3.37 -15.98 -9.39
C ALA A 196 -2.28 -15.20 -10.15
N GLU A 197 -2.42 -13.88 -10.26
CA GLU A 197 -1.38 -13.03 -10.85
C GLU A 197 -0.15 -12.93 -9.95
N HIS A 198 -0.33 -12.83 -8.63
CA HIS A 198 0.78 -12.77 -7.69
C HIS A 198 1.39 -14.16 -7.40
N ALA A 199 0.58 -15.21 -7.53
CA ALA A 199 1.04 -16.58 -7.37
C ALA A 199 2.15 -16.91 -8.38
N LEU A 200 3.25 -17.45 -7.86
CA LEU A 200 4.35 -18.00 -8.66
C LEU A 200 4.96 -16.95 -9.62
N MET A 201 4.97 -15.68 -9.20
CA MET A 201 5.59 -14.59 -9.96
C MET A 201 7.07 -14.86 -10.24
N GLY A 202 7.46 -14.73 -11.51
CA GLY A 202 8.83 -15.05 -11.96
C GLY A 202 9.08 -16.53 -12.24
N CYS A 203 8.09 -17.41 -12.01
CA CYS A 203 8.10 -18.79 -12.48
C CYS A 203 7.58 -18.94 -13.92
N PHE A 204 7.17 -17.84 -14.56
CA PHE A 204 6.75 -17.81 -15.96
C PHE A 204 7.46 -16.66 -16.67
N SER A 205 7.51 -16.72 -17.99
CA SER A 205 7.98 -15.63 -18.84
C SER A 205 6.99 -15.31 -19.93
N ASP A 206 7.00 -14.08 -20.42
CA ASP A 206 6.24 -13.71 -21.60
C ASP A 206 6.76 -14.41 -22.88
N SER A 207 6.10 -14.17 -24.01
CA SER A 207 6.54 -14.71 -25.32
C SER A 207 7.94 -14.21 -25.70
N SER A 208 8.37 -13.07 -25.16
CA SER A 208 9.73 -12.57 -25.36
C SER A 208 10.77 -13.25 -24.47
N GLY A 209 10.37 -13.97 -23.41
CA GLY A 209 11.31 -14.54 -22.45
C GLY A 209 12.13 -13.49 -21.69
N LEU A 210 11.73 -12.22 -21.74
CA LEU A 210 12.44 -11.11 -21.08
C LEU A 210 11.66 -10.58 -19.88
N GLN A 211 10.33 -10.69 -19.91
CA GLN A 211 9.49 -10.21 -18.82
C GLN A 211 9.02 -11.37 -17.95
N ARG A 212 8.98 -11.11 -16.64
CA ARG A 212 8.43 -12.04 -15.65
C ARG A 212 6.93 -12.15 -15.85
N GLY A 213 6.44 -13.36 -16.09
CA GLY A 213 5.03 -13.67 -16.15
C GLY A 213 4.49 -14.23 -14.83
N SER A 214 3.17 -14.37 -14.79
CA SER A 214 2.39 -14.96 -13.68
C SER A 214 1.67 -16.24 -14.10
N LEU A 215 1.09 -16.94 -13.13
CA LEU A 215 0.22 -18.10 -13.36
C LEU A 215 -1.07 -17.74 -14.11
N LEU A 216 -1.50 -16.47 -14.07
CA LEU A 216 -2.75 -16.03 -14.69
C LEU A 216 -2.80 -16.38 -16.18
N LEU A 217 -1.70 -16.18 -16.92
CA LEU A 217 -1.66 -16.42 -18.36
C LEU A 217 -1.94 -17.89 -18.75
N PRO A 218 -1.18 -18.90 -18.28
CA PRO A 218 -1.45 -20.29 -18.63
C PRO A 218 -2.82 -20.78 -18.11
N LEU A 219 -3.29 -20.21 -17.00
CA LEU A 219 -4.61 -20.52 -16.47
C LEU A 219 -5.73 -20.02 -17.40
N VAL A 220 -5.72 -18.74 -17.79
CA VAL A 220 -6.72 -18.16 -18.70
C VAL A 220 -6.66 -18.81 -20.08
N GLN A 221 -5.45 -19.08 -20.60
CA GLN A 221 -5.29 -19.83 -21.85
C GLN A 221 -6.01 -21.17 -21.80
N ARG A 222 -5.84 -21.94 -20.72
CA ARG A 222 -6.48 -23.25 -20.62
C ARG A 222 -8.01 -23.16 -20.54
N LEU A 223 -8.54 -22.16 -19.85
CA LEU A 223 -9.99 -21.92 -19.81
C LEU A 223 -10.55 -21.61 -21.20
N LEU A 224 -9.81 -20.83 -22.00
CA LEU A 224 -10.17 -20.44 -23.37
C LEU A 224 -10.06 -21.57 -24.39
N ASP A 225 -9.16 -22.55 -24.17
CA ASP A 225 -9.00 -23.71 -25.06
C ASP A 225 -10.27 -24.57 -25.10
N ASP A 226 -10.99 -24.67 -23.96
CA ASP A 226 -12.14 -25.55 -23.83
C ASP A 226 -13.48 -24.82 -24.09
N ASN A 227 -13.55 -23.51 -23.80
CA ASN A 227 -14.79 -22.74 -23.80
C ASN A 227 -14.56 -21.27 -24.19
N HIS A 228 -15.53 -20.69 -24.90
CA HIS A 228 -15.47 -19.30 -25.34
C HIS A 228 -16.00 -18.32 -24.31
N HIS A 229 -16.75 -18.77 -23.29
CA HIS A 229 -17.36 -17.93 -22.27
C HIS A 229 -16.54 -17.91 -20.98
N VAL A 230 -15.65 -16.92 -20.84
CA VAL A 230 -14.78 -16.74 -19.68
C VAL A 230 -14.99 -15.35 -19.08
N ILE A 231 -15.25 -15.32 -17.77
CA ILE A 231 -15.40 -14.09 -16.99
C ILE A 231 -14.30 -14.06 -15.94
N LEU A 232 -13.47 -13.01 -15.96
CA LEU A 232 -12.40 -12.78 -15.01
C LEU A 232 -12.80 -11.66 -14.06
N SER A 233 -12.51 -11.79 -12.77
CA SER A 233 -12.78 -10.73 -11.80
C SER A 233 -11.65 -10.51 -10.81
N GLY A 234 -11.28 -9.24 -10.59
CA GLY A 234 -10.20 -8.87 -9.69
C GLY A 234 -10.21 -7.40 -9.30
N VAL A 235 -9.32 -7.03 -8.38
CA VAL A 235 -9.19 -5.66 -7.84
C VAL A 235 -8.20 -4.82 -8.64
N SER A 236 -7.09 -5.43 -9.04
CA SER A 236 -5.99 -4.77 -9.73
C SER A 236 -5.16 -5.87 -10.36
N PHE A 237 -5.18 -5.93 -11.69
CA PHE A 237 -4.34 -6.84 -12.47
C PHE A 237 -4.07 -6.23 -13.84
N SER A 238 -2.93 -6.59 -14.44
CA SER A 238 -2.58 -6.06 -15.74
C SER A 238 -3.35 -6.77 -16.85
N LEU A 239 -4.06 -5.99 -17.69
CA LEU A 239 -4.72 -6.53 -18.88
C LEU A 239 -3.70 -7.00 -19.93
N ASP A 240 -2.48 -6.49 -19.90
CA ASP A 240 -1.39 -6.91 -20.80
C ASP A 240 -0.98 -8.36 -20.54
N HIS A 241 -1.27 -8.88 -19.34
CA HIS A 241 -1.02 -10.28 -18.98
C HIS A 241 -2.12 -11.22 -19.47
N LEU A 242 -3.27 -10.68 -19.90
CA LEU A 242 -4.27 -11.51 -20.53
C LEU A 242 -3.75 -11.96 -21.88
N PRO A 243 -3.96 -13.24 -22.23
CA PRO A 243 -3.59 -13.70 -23.55
C PRO A 243 -4.30 -12.80 -24.57
N THR A 244 -3.52 -12.01 -25.30
CA THR A 244 -3.95 -11.27 -26.50
C THR A 244 -4.36 -12.24 -27.63
N ALA A 245 -4.49 -13.53 -27.30
CA ALA A 245 -4.00 -14.60 -28.11
C ALA A 245 -4.94 -14.90 -29.26
N THR A 246 -4.27 -15.10 -30.39
CA THR A 246 -4.55 -16.15 -31.35
C THR A 246 -5.80 -15.95 -32.20
N THR A 247 -5.58 -15.28 -33.33
CA THR A 247 -6.32 -15.38 -34.61
C THR A 247 -7.79 -14.99 -34.65
N SER A 248 -8.45 -14.80 -33.50
CA SER A 248 -9.84 -14.38 -33.41
C SER A 248 -9.90 -12.99 -32.79
N GLN A 249 -10.47 -12.03 -33.52
CA GLN A 249 -10.60 -10.61 -33.19
C GLN A 249 -11.45 -10.31 -31.92
N VAL A 250 -11.62 -11.27 -31.01
CA VAL A 250 -12.55 -11.11 -29.89
C VAL A 250 -11.86 -10.31 -28.77
N GLN A 251 -12.24 -9.04 -28.69
CA GLN A 251 -11.87 -8.08 -27.66
C GLN A 251 -12.45 -8.49 -26.30
N TRP A 252 -11.71 -8.24 -25.21
CA TRP A 252 -12.23 -8.39 -23.84
C TRP A 252 -13.18 -7.23 -23.51
N HIS A 253 -14.37 -7.54 -23.01
CA HIS A 253 -15.32 -6.56 -22.52
C HIS A 253 -15.00 -6.24 -21.07
N ILE A 254 -14.58 -5.01 -20.80
CA ILE A 254 -14.13 -4.60 -19.46
C ILE A 254 -15.23 -3.80 -18.79
N HIS A 255 -15.65 -4.24 -17.62
CA HIS A 255 -16.63 -3.56 -16.79
C HIS A 255 -15.97 -3.03 -15.51
N HIS A 256 -15.91 -1.71 -15.41
CA HIS A 256 -15.38 -1.02 -14.24
C HIS A 256 -16.45 -0.68 -13.21
N GLN A 257 -17.71 -0.54 -13.60
CA GLN A 257 -18.74 -0.01 -12.71
C GLN A 257 -19.70 -1.08 -12.16
N MET A 258 -19.53 -1.42 -10.89
CA MET A 258 -20.45 -2.30 -10.16
C MET A 258 -21.63 -1.51 -9.56
N ASP A 259 -22.70 -2.19 -9.14
CA ASP A 259 -23.77 -1.52 -8.37
C ASP A 259 -23.28 -1.38 -6.93
N ASP A 260 -22.46 -0.37 -6.72
CA ASP A 260 -21.57 -0.25 -5.58
C ASP A 260 -22.21 0.46 -4.37
N LEU A 261 -23.54 0.59 -4.32
CA LEU A 261 -24.23 1.36 -3.28
C LEU A 261 -23.62 2.75 -3.07
N SER A 262 -23.17 3.40 -4.16
CA SER A 262 -22.62 4.77 -4.17
C SER A 262 -23.70 5.86 -4.19
N ASP A 263 -24.98 5.49 -4.10
CA ASP A 263 -26.13 6.37 -3.89
C ASP A 263 -26.72 6.14 -2.49
N PRO A 264 -26.96 7.21 -1.69
CA PRO A 264 -27.39 7.08 -0.31
C PRO A 264 -28.76 6.42 -0.18
N ASN A 265 -29.68 6.71 -1.11
CA ASN A 265 -31.02 6.13 -1.10
C ASN A 265 -30.96 4.63 -1.42
N ARG A 266 -30.07 4.20 -2.33
CA ARG A 266 -29.85 2.78 -2.62
C ARG A 266 -29.26 2.03 -1.44
N GLN A 267 -28.25 2.60 -0.77
CA GLN A 267 -27.66 1.96 0.41
C GLN A 267 -28.67 1.90 1.56
N GLU A 268 -29.45 2.96 1.79
CA GLU A 268 -30.54 2.96 2.76
C GLU A 268 -31.62 1.93 2.41
N ALA A 269 -32.04 1.86 1.14
CA ALA A 269 -33.00 0.85 0.67
C ALA A 269 -32.47 -0.58 0.83
N TYR A 270 -31.15 -0.79 0.73
CA TYR A 270 -30.50 -2.06 1.05
C TYR A 270 -30.57 -2.38 2.55
N ILE A 271 -30.22 -1.41 3.41
CA ILE A 271 -30.25 -1.54 4.88
C ILE A 271 -31.69 -1.83 5.38
N ARG A 272 -32.69 -1.15 4.81
CA ARG A 272 -34.12 -1.32 5.12
C ARG A 272 -34.65 -2.74 4.94
N ARG A 273 -33.96 -3.58 4.16
CA ARG A 273 -34.34 -5.00 3.99
C ARG A 273 -34.05 -5.85 5.22
N TYR A 274 -33.10 -5.42 6.06
CA TYR A 274 -32.54 -6.24 7.13
C TYR A 274 -32.80 -5.68 8.53
N LEU A 275 -33.11 -4.38 8.65
CA LEU A 275 -33.38 -3.74 9.93
C LEU A 275 -34.86 -3.33 10.04
N PRO A 276 -35.51 -3.49 11.21
CA PRO A 276 -36.91 -3.13 11.38
C PRO A 276 -37.18 -1.64 11.13
N GLU A 277 -38.30 -1.32 10.48
CA GLU A 277 -38.69 0.07 10.20
C GLU A 277 -38.83 0.91 11.48
N THR A 278 -39.31 0.29 12.57
CA THR A 278 -39.40 0.95 13.89
C THR A 278 -38.04 1.37 14.43
N PHE A 279 -36.98 0.58 14.18
CA PHE A 279 -35.62 0.91 14.55
C PHE A 279 -35.05 1.99 13.63
N LEU A 280 -35.24 1.87 12.32
CA LEU A 280 -34.76 2.86 11.33
C LEU A 280 -35.42 4.23 11.49
N ALA A 281 -36.67 4.26 11.96
CA ALA A 281 -37.39 5.48 12.30
C ALA A 281 -36.97 6.11 13.65
N SER A 282 -36.12 5.45 14.44
CA SER A 282 -35.55 6.04 15.67
C SER A 282 -34.38 6.97 15.37
N ASP A 283 -34.02 7.85 16.30
CA ASP A 283 -32.82 8.71 16.17
C ASP A 283 -31.54 7.89 15.99
N VAL A 284 -31.42 6.78 16.72
CA VAL A 284 -30.27 5.87 16.65
C VAL A 284 -30.19 5.17 15.29
N GLY A 285 -31.33 4.73 14.74
CA GLY A 285 -31.38 4.08 13.43
C GLY A 285 -31.04 5.03 12.29
N ARG A 286 -31.57 6.26 12.31
CA ARG A 286 -31.21 7.30 11.34
C ARG A 286 -29.72 7.63 11.37
N GLU A 287 -29.16 7.81 12.56
CA GLU A 287 -27.73 8.08 12.71
C GLU A 287 -26.88 6.88 12.27
N LEU A 288 -27.30 5.64 12.55
CA LEU A 288 -26.62 4.44 12.06
C LEU A 288 -26.57 4.42 10.52
N VAL A 289 -27.70 4.61 9.85
CA VAL A 289 -27.78 4.62 8.38
C VAL A 289 -26.87 5.71 7.81
N LYS A 290 -26.94 6.92 8.35
CA LYS A 290 -26.10 8.04 7.94
C LYS A 290 -24.60 7.72 8.09
N ARG A 291 -24.19 7.14 9.22
CA ARG A 291 -22.78 6.80 9.45
C ARG A 291 -22.33 5.59 8.63
N MET A 292 -23.21 4.61 8.39
CA MET A 292 -22.95 3.51 7.45
C MET A 292 -22.80 4.02 6.03
N TRP A 293 -23.50 5.09 5.64
CA TRP A 293 -23.25 5.77 4.38
C TRP A 293 -21.88 6.43 4.36
N GLU A 294 -21.59 7.31 5.31
CA GLU A 294 -20.30 8.01 5.38
C GLU A 294 -19.11 7.05 5.43
N SER A 295 -19.30 5.87 6.04
CA SER A 295 -18.27 4.84 6.22
C SER A 295 -18.21 3.83 5.07
N CYS A 296 -19.35 3.29 4.64
CA CYS A 296 -19.44 2.12 3.76
C CYS A 296 -19.91 2.46 2.33
N ARG A 297 -20.02 3.74 1.97
CA ARG A 297 -20.35 4.19 0.61
C ARG A 297 -19.45 3.51 -0.43
N GLY A 298 -20.02 3.07 -1.54
CA GLY A 298 -19.24 2.42 -2.61
C GLY A 298 -18.84 0.96 -2.32
N ARG A 299 -19.18 0.43 -1.13
CA ARG A 299 -18.69 -0.86 -0.62
C ARG A 299 -19.84 -1.71 -0.07
N PRO A 300 -20.58 -2.41 -0.95
CA PRO A 300 -21.63 -3.34 -0.53
C PRO A 300 -21.15 -4.31 0.55
N ILE A 301 -19.93 -4.85 0.42
CA ILE A 301 -19.40 -5.83 1.39
C ILE A 301 -19.26 -5.25 2.81
N PHE A 302 -18.98 -3.95 2.95
CA PHE A 302 -18.86 -3.33 4.27
C PHE A 302 -20.22 -3.07 4.90
N THR A 303 -21.17 -2.59 4.10
CA THR A 303 -22.58 -2.46 4.50
C THR A 303 -23.10 -3.81 4.99
N THR A 304 -22.88 -4.86 4.19
CA THR A 304 -23.23 -6.25 4.48
C THR A 304 -22.59 -6.76 5.78
N ALA A 305 -21.28 -6.63 5.94
CA ALA A 305 -20.60 -7.16 7.13
C ALA A 305 -21.07 -6.49 8.43
N VAL A 306 -21.37 -5.19 8.40
CA VAL A 306 -21.97 -4.49 9.56
C VAL A 306 -23.36 -5.04 9.85
N LEU A 307 -24.20 -5.25 8.82
CA LEU A 307 -25.54 -5.82 8.99
C LEU A 307 -25.50 -7.25 9.54
N GLU A 308 -24.60 -8.09 9.05
CA GLU A 308 -24.41 -9.46 9.55
C GLU A 308 -24.08 -9.45 11.05
N LYS A 309 -23.17 -8.57 11.49
CA LYS A 309 -22.84 -8.39 12.90
C LYS A 309 -24.02 -7.92 13.75
N LEU A 310 -24.83 -7.01 13.22
CA LEU A 310 -26.05 -6.56 13.89
C LEU A 310 -27.06 -7.70 14.04
N MET A 311 -27.25 -8.51 12.99
CA MET A 311 -28.20 -9.63 12.98
C MET A 311 -27.81 -10.77 13.94
N ILE A 312 -26.51 -11.06 14.10
CA ILE A 312 -26.05 -12.06 15.08
C ILE A 312 -26.05 -11.55 16.53
N GLY A 313 -26.48 -10.31 16.76
CA GLY A 313 -26.60 -9.77 18.10
C GLY A 313 -25.29 -9.25 18.70
N GLU A 314 -24.23 -9.00 17.92
CA GLU A 314 -22.94 -8.53 18.47
C GLU A 314 -23.05 -7.22 19.25
N TRP A 315 -24.09 -6.43 19.00
CA TRP A 315 -24.41 -5.22 19.77
C TRP A 315 -24.65 -5.51 21.26
N HIS A 316 -25.16 -6.69 21.64
CA HIS A 316 -25.31 -7.08 23.05
C HIS A 316 -23.96 -7.19 23.77
N THR A 317 -22.90 -7.60 23.07
CA THR A 317 -21.55 -7.74 23.62
C THR A 317 -20.96 -6.39 24.03
N TYR A 318 -21.39 -5.30 23.38
CA TYR A 318 -20.90 -3.95 23.64
C TYR A 318 -21.84 -3.13 24.54
N GLY A 319 -22.91 -3.74 25.05
CA GLY A 319 -23.92 -3.10 25.91
C GLY A 319 -25.12 -2.52 25.15
N PRO A 320 -26.14 -2.02 25.88
CA PRO A 320 -27.40 -1.51 25.31
C PRO A 320 -27.25 -0.25 24.43
N SER A 321 -26.05 0.34 24.40
CA SER A 321 -25.63 1.39 23.46
C SER A 321 -24.47 0.83 22.64
N SER A 322 -24.52 0.68 21.33
CA SER A 322 -25.48 1.06 20.32
C SER A 322 -25.02 0.27 19.08
N PRO A 323 -25.86 -0.04 18.10
CA PRO A 323 -25.42 -0.46 16.75
C PRO A 323 -24.24 0.37 16.20
N MET A 324 -24.04 1.59 16.70
CA MET A 324 -22.87 2.42 16.46
C MET A 324 -21.54 1.90 16.97
N THR A 325 -21.53 1.20 18.11
CA THR A 325 -20.33 0.56 18.62
C THR A 325 -19.90 -0.60 17.71
N VAL A 326 -20.86 -1.34 17.15
CA VAL A 326 -20.58 -2.38 16.15
C VAL A 326 -19.97 -1.76 14.89
N LEU A 327 -20.54 -0.66 14.38
CA LEU A 327 -19.95 0.06 13.25
C LEU A 327 -18.53 0.57 13.58
N ASN A 328 -18.33 1.21 14.73
CA ASN A 328 -17.02 1.72 15.16
C ASN A 328 -15.99 0.60 15.31
N ALA A 329 -16.38 -0.53 15.91
CA ALA A 329 -15.54 -1.70 16.08
C ALA A 329 -15.20 -2.34 14.73
N TYR A 330 -16.18 -2.43 13.82
CA TYR A 330 -15.97 -2.90 12.45
C TYR A 330 -15.01 -1.99 11.69
N SER A 331 -15.23 -0.68 11.69
CA SER A 331 -14.33 0.30 11.07
C SER A 331 -12.92 0.15 11.66
N SER A 332 -12.78 0.02 12.97
CA SER A 332 -11.49 -0.18 13.64
C SER A 332 -10.81 -1.52 13.28
N LEU A 333 -11.59 -2.59 13.10
CA LEU A 333 -11.08 -3.92 12.74
C LEU A 333 -10.69 -3.99 11.27
N LYS A 334 -11.48 -3.38 10.37
CA LYS A 334 -11.19 -3.34 8.94
C LYS A 334 -10.01 -2.43 8.63
N VAL A 335 -9.89 -1.30 9.32
CA VAL A 335 -8.64 -0.54 9.39
C VAL A 335 -7.51 -1.53 9.67
N LYS A 336 -7.57 -2.34 10.74
CA LYS A 336 -6.51 -3.32 11.08
C LYS A 336 -6.29 -4.48 10.08
N LEU A 337 -7.31 -4.96 9.37
CA LEU A 337 -7.24 -6.11 8.44
C LEU A 337 -6.77 -5.74 7.03
N GLU A 338 -7.26 -4.63 6.46
CA GLU A 338 -6.78 -4.14 5.16
C GLU A 338 -5.30 -3.76 5.25
N ILE A 339 -4.92 -3.25 6.40
CA ILE A 339 -3.55 -2.99 6.86
C ILE A 339 -2.58 -4.20 6.76
N GLY A 340 -3.06 -5.45 6.70
CA GLY A 340 -2.23 -6.65 6.50
C GLY A 340 -1.95 -6.99 5.03
N PHE A 341 -2.87 -6.67 4.13
CA PHE A 341 -2.82 -7.02 2.71
C PHE A 341 -2.01 -6.01 1.84
N HIS A 342 -1.66 -4.84 2.38
CA HIS A 342 -1.28 -3.67 1.58
C HIS A 342 0.23 -3.44 1.36
N ASN A 343 1.13 -4.33 1.78
CA ASN A 343 2.57 -4.11 1.64
C ASN A 343 3.05 -3.99 0.16
N TRP A 344 2.21 -4.32 -0.83
CA TRP A 344 2.57 -4.24 -2.26
C TRP A 344 1.62 -3.39 -3.13
N PHE A 345 0.35 -3.21 -2.76
CA PHE A 345 -0.68 -2.52 -3.57
C PHE A 345 -0.50 -1.00 -3.71
N ILE A 346 0.32 -0.38 -2.86
CA ILE A 346 0.55 1.08 -2.84
C ILE A 346 1.52 1.52 -3.97
N LEU A 347 2.17 0.58 -4.68
CA LEU A 347 3.24 0.83 -5.65
C LEU A 347 2.80 0.98 -7.12
N GLN A 348 1.50 0.89 -7.42
CA GLN A 348 1.01 0.96 -8.81
C GLN A 348 0.62 2.40 -9.18
N GLU A 349 0.84 2.76 -10.45
CA GLU A 349 0.28 3.98 -11.09
C GLU A 349 -1.25 4.04 -10.90
N PRO A 350 -1.92 5.22 -11.04
CA PRO A 350 -3.38 5.28 -11.04
C PRO A 350 -3.93 4.22 -11.99
N LEU A 351 -4.67 3.27 -11.41
CA LEU A 351 -5.03 2.01 -12.05
C LEU A 351 -5.90 2.24 -13.29
N ILE A 352 -6.74 3.27 -13.21
CA ILE A 352 -7.58 3.74 -14.30
C ILE A 352 -7.70 5.26 -14.12
N VAL A 353 -7.34 6.01 -15.16
CA VAL A 353 -7.75 7.40 -15.34
C VAL A 353 -8.78 7.38 -16.45
N ASP A 354 -10.06 7.46 -16.09
CA ASP A 354 -11.10 7.74 -17.07
C ASP A 354 -11.15 9.27 -17.23
N ASP A 355 -10.40 9.76 -18.22
CA ASP A 355 -10.29 11.19 -18.52
C ASP A 355 -11.67 11.81 -18.84
N ASP A 356 -12.60 11.03 -19.40
CA ASP A 356 -13.94 11.51 -19.78
C ASP A 356 -14.84 11.71 -18.56
N GLN A 357 -14.60 10.99 -17.46
CA GLN A 357 -15.38 11.09 -16.22
C GLN A 357 -14.64 11.79 -15.07
N GLY A 358 -13.36 12.15 -15.26
CA GLY A 358 -12.52 12.68 -14.19
C GLY A 358 -12.34 11.69 -13.04
N LEU A 359 -12.44 10.39 -13.32
CA LEU A 359 -12.41 9.33 -12.32
C LEU A 359 -11.00 8.73 -12.26
N ALA A 360 -10.37 8.79 -11.10
CA ALA A 360 -9.15 8.07 -10.80
C ALA A 360 -9.47 6.97 -9.76
N GLU A 361 -9.37 5.71 -10.17
CA GLU A 361 -9.51 4.59 -9.24
C GLU A 361 -8.14 4.03 -8.91
N THR A 362 -7.87 3.83 -7.62
CA THR A 362 -6.64 3.21 -7.12
C THR A 362 -7.01 2.01 -6.27
N SER A 363 -6.04 1.13 -5.98
CA SER A 363 -6.20 0.06 -4.99
C SER A 363 -6.62 0.59 -3.59
N LEU A 364 -6.35 1.87 -3.32
CA LEU A 364 -6.59 2.59 -2.06
C LEU A 364 -7.94 3.30 -1.99
N GLY A 365 -8.66 3.36 -3.12
CA GLY A 365 -9.98 3.95 -3.21
C GLY A 365 -10.18 4.79 -4.47
N ARG A 366 -11.42 5.27 -4.60
CA ARG A 366 -11.89 6.04 -5.74
C ARG A 366 -11.81 7.55 -5.48
N PHE A 367 -11.30 8.27 -6.46
CA PHE A 367 -11.18 9.72 -6.49
C PHE A 367 -11.95 10.26 -7.69
N THR A 368 -12.92 11.13 -7.43
CA THR A 368 -13.71 11.79 -8.47
C THR A 368 -13.32 13.26 -8.53
N LEU A 369 -12.88 13.70 -9.70
CA LEU A 369 -12.64 15.11 -9.98
C LEU A 369 -13.99 15.79 -10.22
N VAL A 370 -14.35 16.73 -9.36
CA VAL A 370 -15.52 17.58 -9.56
C VAL A 370 -15.06 18.94 -10.02
N THR A 371 -15.33 19.25 -11.28
CA THR A 371 -15.17 20.58 -11.88
C THR A 371 -16.45 21.37 -11.68
N ASN A 372 -16.40 22.41 -10.86
CA ASN A 372 -17.54 23.30 -10.70
C ASN A 372 -17.51 24.39 -11.78
N GLU A 373 -18.31 24.23 -12.84
CA GLU A 373 -18.28 25.11 -14.01
C GLU A 373 -18.79 26.54 -13.73
N GLN A 374 -19.50 26.78 -12.62
CA GLN A 374 -20.32 27.99 -12.49
C GLN A 374 -19.62 29.21 -11.87
N LYS A 375 -18.43 29.10 -11.26
CA LYS A 375 -17.75 30.27 -10.66
C LYS A 375 -16.29 29.98 -10.33
N HIS A 376 -15.41 30.23 -11.31
CA HIS A 376 -13.99 29.85 -11.33
C HIS A 376 -13.78 28.32 -11.32
N PRO A 377 -12.99 27.76 -12.24
CA PRO A 377 -12.72 26.33 -12.27
C PRO A 377 -11.85 25.95 -11.07
N LYS A 378 -12.49 25.77 -9.92
CA LYS A 378 -11.92 25.05 -8.79
C LYS A 378 -12.25 23.59 -9.02
N SER A 379 -11.25 22.85 -9.48
CA SER A 379 -11.27 21.40 -9.47
C SER A 379 -11.17 20.96 -8.01
N SER A 380 -12.22 20.33 -7.48
CA SER A 380 -12.17 19.67 -6.17
C SER A 380 -12.09 18.16 -6.37
N ILE A 381 -11.13 17.51 -5.74
CA ILE A 381 -11.06 16.04 -5.71
C ILE A 381 -11.96 15.58 -4.57
N ILE A 382 -13.02 14.84 -4.90
CA ILE A 382 -13.84 14.12 -3.94
C ILE A 382 -13.24 12.73 -3.77
N ILE A 383 -12.92 12.37 -2.54
CA ILE A 383 -12.54 11.00 -2.19
C ILE A 383 -13.84 10.26 -1.92
N ASP A 384 -14.23 9.36 -2.81
CA ASP A 384 -15.49 8.61 -2.65
C ASP A 384 -15.40 7.57 -1.52
N GLU A 385 -14.19 7.26 -1.06
CA GLU A 385 -13.89 6.23 -0.07
C GLU A 385 -13.03 6.75 1.09
N PRO A 386 -13.56 7.66 1.93
CA PRO A 386 -12.78 8.30 3.00
C PRO A 386 -12.27 7.30 4.04
N LEU A 387 -12.96 6.17 4.27
CA LEU A 387 -12.52 5.17 5.25
C LEU A 387 -11.24 4.43 4.82
N ALA A 388 -11.06 4.15 3.53
CA ALA A 388 -9.84 3.53 3.04
C ALA A 388 -8.65 4.49 3.21
N LEU A 389 -8.83 5.76 2.82
CA LEU A 389 -7.82 6.80 3.02
C LEU A 389 -7.51 7.03 4.50
N VAL A 390 -8.52 7.11 5.36
CA VAL A 390 -8.34 7.26 6.81
C VAL A 390 -7.61 6.05 7.39
N SER A 391 -7.92 4.84 6.95
CA SER A 391 -7.23 3.60 7.37
C SER A 391 -5.75 3.61 6.97
N ILE A 392 -5.45 4.07 5.75
CA ILE A 392 -4.09 4.23 5.23
C ILE A 392 -3.34 5.30 6.01
N CYS A 393 -3.93 6.48 6.20
CA CYS A 393 -3.37 7.57 6.99
C CYS A 393 -3.09 7.11 8.43
N HIS A 394 -4.03 6.40 9.05
CA HIS A 394 -3.87 5.85 10.40
C HIS A 394 -2.73 4.84 10.47
N ARG A 395 -2.56 3.96 9.47
CA ARG A 395 -1.43 3.01 9.38
C ARG A 395 -0.09 3.70 9.18
N LEU A 396 -0.04 4.69 8.30
CA LEU A 396 1.16 5.51 8.07
C LEU A 396 1.58 6.19 9.38
N ILE A 397 0.62 6.63 10.18
CA ILE A 397 0.85 7.24 11.50
C ILE A 397 1.21 6.18 12.57
N GLU A 398 0.52 5.04 12.65
CA GLU A 398 0.65 4.07 13.75
C GLU A 398 1.85 3.13 13.65
N LYS A 399 2.25 2.68 12.45
CA LYS A 399 3.11 1.48 12.34
C LYS A 399 4.56 1.71 11.95
N ARG A 400 5.11 2.93 12.06
CA ARG A 400 6.51 3.20 11.62
C ARG A 400 6.76 2.80 10.14
N PHE A 401 5.71 2.70 9.31
CA PHE A 401 5.79 2.41 7.86
C PHE A 401 5.92 3.67 6.99
N LEU A 402 5.61 4.84 7.54
CA LEU A 402 5.91 6.13 6.90
C LEU A 402 7.37 6.16 6.42
N PRO A 403 8.39 5.73 7.20
CA PRO A 403 9.74 5.47 6.73
C PRO A 403 9.80 4.73 5.40
N SER A 404 9.32 3.49 5.28
CA SER A 404 9.48 2.64 4.09
C SER A 404 8.70 3.13 2.85
N PHE A 405 7.52 3.72 3.03
CA PHE A 405 6.71 4.22 1.91
C PHE A 405 7.27 5.53 1.35
N VAL A 406 7.59 6.46 2.24
CA VAL A 406 8.28 7.70 1.89
C VAL A 406 9.62 7.33 1.24
N TRP A 407 10.31 6.31 1.76
CA TRP A 407 11.58 5.79 1.25
C TRP A 407 11.55 5.30 -0.20
N ASN A 408 10.62 4.42 -0.59
CA ASN A 408 10.56 3.92 -1.97
C ASN A 408 10.34 5.04 -3.00
N ARG A 409 9.62 6.10 -2.60
CA ARG A 409 9.44 7.29 -3.44
C ARG A 409 10.67 8.19 -3.44
N MET A 410 11.40 8.25 -2.32
CA MET A 410 12.67 8.96 -2.20
C MET A 410 13.82 8.33 -3.00
N GLU A 411 13.86 7.00 -3.12
CA GLU A 411 14.81 6.29 -4.01
C GLU A 411 14.58 6.65 -5.49
N SER A 412 13.33 6.94 -5.90
CA SER A 412 13.03 7.35 -7.27
C SER A 412 13.45 8.80 -7.61
N GLU A 413 13.71 9.65 -6.61
CA GLU A 413 14.05 11.08 -6.79
C GLU A 413 15.57 11.35 -6.83
N ASN A 414 16.36 10.48 -7.48
CA ASN A 414 17.81 10.64 -7.64
C ASN A 414 18.57 10.91 -6.32
N GLY A 415 18.12 10.32 -5.22
CA GLY A 415 18.79 10.40 -3.92
C GLY A 415 18.57 11.70 -3.11
N LYS A 416 17.69 12.61 -3.54
CA LYS A 416 17.39 13.88 -2.83
C LYS A 416 16.21 13.83 -1.86
N GLY A 417 15.51 12.70 -1.86
CA GLY A 417 14.36 12.49 -0.99
C GLY A 417 14.66 12.57 0.51
N PRO A 418 15.72 11.89 1.01
CA PRO A 418 16.20 11.99 2.39
C PRO A 418 16.26 13.40 2.99
N GLU A 419 16.79 14.35 2.24
CA GLU A 419 16.96 15.75 2.60
C GLU A 419 15.61 16.44 2.69
N GLY A 420 14.72 16.17 1.74
CA GLY A 420 13.34 16.64 1.76
C GLY A 420 12.58 16.18 3.01
N LEU A 421 12.71 14.89 3.37
CA LEU A 421 12.09 14.34 4.59
C LEU A 421 12.59 15.05 5.84
N THR A 422 13.92 15.15 5.93
CA THR A 422 14.62 15.72 7.07
C THR A 422 14.24 17.18 7.24
N LEU A 423 14.21 17.95 6.15
CA LEU A 423 13.79 19.34 6.14
C LEU A 423 12.35 19.47 6.67
N VAL A 424 11.41 18.67 6.14
CA VAL A 424 10.00 18.73 6.56
C VAL A 424 9.83 18.33 8.03
N ALA A 425 10.57 17.32 8.47
CA ALA A 425 10.58 16.87 9.86
C ALA A 425 11.06 17.95 10.82
N LEU A 426 12.23 18.51 10.55
CA LEU A 426 12.85 19.51 11.40
C LEU A 426 12.02 20.81 11.41
N ILE A 427 11.37 21.18 10.31
CA ILE A 427 10.39 22.28 10.30
C ILE A 427 9.29 22.03 11.34
N ARG A 428 8.63 20.86 11.29
CA ARG A 428 7.53 20.55 12.21
C ARG A 428 7.99 20.50 13.66
N LEU A 429 9.13 19.90 13.90
CA LEU A 429 9.74 19.79 15.23
C LEU A 429 10.05 21.16 15.83
N PHE A 430 10.72 22.03 15.08
CA PHE A 430 11.07 23.36 15.54
C PHE A 430 9.88 24.34 15.56
N GLN A 431 8.80 24.08 14.82
CA GLN A 431 7.56 24.86 14.95
C GLN A 431 6.87 24.67 16.31
N ASN A 432 7.14 23.56 17.00
CA ASN A 432 6.55 23.22 18.29
C ASN A 432 7.43 23.59 19.50
N GLU A 433 8.47 24.42 19.30
CA GLU A 433 9.41 24.84 20.36
C GLU A 433 9.99 23.65 21.16
N ILE A 434 10.51 22.65 20.45
CA ILE A 434 11.04 21.44 21.11
C ILE A 434 12.39 21.71 21.79
N ASN A 435 12.61 21.06 22.93
CA ASN A 435 13.90 21.09 23.61
C ASN A 435 14.93 20.25 22.84
N LEU A 436 16.12 20.82 22.62
CA LEU A 436 17.16 20.23 21.77
C LEU A 436 17.67 18.88 22.30
N GLY A 437 17.73 18.71 23.63
CA GLY A 437 18.14 17.46 24.27
C GLY A 437 17.11 16.34 24.18
N TYR A 438 15.83 16.63 23.91
CA TYR A 438 14.86 15.60 23.53
C TYR A 438 14.99 15.23 22.05
N LEU A 439 15.35 16.19 21.21
CA LEU A 439 15.43 16.00 19.77
C LEU A 439 16.71 15.28 19.32
N PHE A 440 17.84 15.59 19.98
CA PHE A 440 19.18 15.21 19.54
C PHE A 440 19.95 14.41 20.59
N ASN A 441 20.75 13.46 20.11
CA ASN A 441 21.74 12.75 20.91
C ASN A 441 23.12 13.39 20.70
N PHE A 442 23.66 14.05 21.73
CA PHE A 442 24.93 14.78 21.66
C PHE A 442 26.14 13.87 21.89
N ALA A 443 27.21 14.08 21.09
CA ALA A 443 28.43 13.26 21.12
C ALA A 443 29.39 13.60 22.28
N LYS A 444 29.27 14.81 22.83
CA LYS A 444 30.07 15.35 23.94
C LYS A 444 29.12 15.97 24.95
N ASP A 445 29.62 16.24 26.16
CA ASP A 445 28.87 16.96 27.21
C ASP A 445 28.16 18.17 26.58
N PRO A 446 26.82 18.13 26.54
CA PRO A 446 26.09 19.11 25.78
C PRO A 446 26.29 20.49 26.41
N SER A 447 26.61 21.49 25.59
CA SER A 447 26.51 22.89 26.00
C SER A 447 25.12 23.14 26.60
N GLN A 448 24.94 24.19 27.43
CA GLN A 448 23.65 24.49 28.08
C GLN A 448 22.44 24.57 27.12
N TRP A 449 22.69 24.66 25.80
CA TRP A 449 21.69 24.64 24.75
C TRP A 449 20.78 23.41 24.74
N PHE A 450 21.24 22.23 25.18
CA PHE A 450 20.39 21.03 25.14
C PHE A 450 19.14 21.16 26.02
N LEU A 451 19.16 22.01 27.05
CA LEU A 451 18.01 22.25 27.92
C LEU A 451 17.04 23.31 27.35
N LEU A 452 17.45 24.03 26.30
CA LEU A 452 16.69 25.13 25.74
C LEU A 452 15.75 24.63 24.64
N LYS A 453 14.58 25.27 24.57
CA LYS A 453 13.64 25.07 23.47
C LYS A 453 14.16 25.80 22.23
N ALA A 454 14.03 25.19 21.06
CA ALA A 454 14.45 25.75 19.80
C ALA A 454 13.25 25.97 18.88
N GLN A 455 13.21 27.15 18.26
CA GLN A 455 12.18 27.56 17.32
C GLN A 455 12.80 27.97 15.98
N ILE A 456 12.25 27.48 14.87
CA ILE A 456 12.76 27.83 13.55
C ILE A 456 12.41 29.26 13.16
N ILE A 457 13.38 30.00 12.60
CA ILE A 457 13.24 31.42 12.27
C ILE A 457 13.66 31.74 10.83
N SER A 458 12.97 32.70 10.22
CA SER A 458 13.40 33.40 8.99
C SER A 458 14.00 34.76 9.33
N LYS A 459 14.88 35.28 8.48
CA LYS A 459 15.44 36.64 8.63
C LYS A 459 14.70 37.60 7.71
N THR A 460 14.33 38.77 8.24
CA THR A 460 13.67 39.86 7.52
C THR A 460 14.34 41.19 7.84
N ALA A 461 14.00 42.24 7.11
CA ALA A 461 14.64 43.54 7.27
C ALA A 461 14.39 44.14 8.67
N LYS A 462 13.38 43.62 9.39
CA LYS A 462 13.03 44.00 10.76
C LYS A 462 13.67 43.10 11.82
N GLY A 463 14.51 42.15 11.42
CA GLY A 463 15.10 41.12 12.30
C GLY A 463 14.53 39.73 12.03
N TYR A 464 14.63 38.86 13.02
CA TYR A 464 14.18 37.47 12.90
C TYR A 464 12.69 37.33 13.21
N ILE A 465 11.99 36.54 12.40
CA ILE A 465 10.58 36.19 12.60
C ILE A 465 10.43 34.68 12.71
N GLU A 466 9.42 34.26 13.46
CA GLU A 466 9.06 32.85 13.58
C GLU A 466 8.57 32.30 12.24
N TYR A 467 9.02 31.10 11.89
CA TYR A 467 8.62 30.45 10.65
C TYR A 467 7.23 29.81 10.79
N GLN A 468 6.18 30.55 10.44
CA GLN A 468 4.78 30.11 10.56
C GLN A 468 4.25 29.27 9.37
N GLY A 469 5.13 28.74 8.51
CA GLY A 469 4.69 27.98 7.34
C GLY A 469 3.94 26.70 7.71
N THR A 470 2.61 26.69 7.61
CA THR A 470 1.82 25.44 7.68
C THR A 470 2.04 24.64 6.40
N LEU A 471 2.52 23.39 6.49
CA LEU A 471 2.71 22.48 5.33
C LEU A 471 1.46 22.30 4.45
N HIS A 472 0.28 22.70 4.91
CA HIS A 472 -0.96 22.61 4.13
C HIS A 472 -1.10 23.66 3.01
N GLU A 473 -0.29 24.72 2.99
CA GLU A 473 -0.29 25.74 1.93
C GLU A 473 1.04 25.77 1.18
N VAL A 474 1.41 24.65 0.54
CA VAL A 474 2.66 24.51 -0.22
C VAL A 474 2.83 25.62 -1.29
N ASP A 475 1.73 26.13 -1.84
CA ASP A 475 1.74 27.19 -2.87
C ASP A 475 2.15 28.59 -2.37
N ARG A 476 2.19 28.82 -1.05
CA ARG A 476 2.54 30.13 -0.47
C ARG A 476 3.84 30.14 0.32
N GLN A 477 4.50 29.00 0.45
CA GLN A 477 5.76 28.93 1.19
C GLN A 477 6.90 29.48 0.35
N VAL A 478 7.75 30.30 0.97
CA VAL A 478 9.03 30.66 0.36
C VAL A 478 9.87 29.38 0.30
N PRO A 479 10.21 28.88 -0.89
CA PRO A 479 10.96 27.63 -1.02
C PRO A 479 12.32 27.75 -0.30
N PRO A 480 12.91 26.62 0.13
CA PRO A 480 14.26 26.64 0.67
C PRO A 480 15.21 27.30 -0.34
N PHE A 481 16.08 28.18 0.16
CA PHE A 481 17.06 28.86 -0.68
C PHE A 481 18.11 27.86 -1.13
N ARG A 482 18.34 27.69 -2.44
CA ARG A 482 19.38 26.80 -2.96
C ARG A 482 20.62 27.63 -3.31
N ALA A 483 21.70 27.45 -2.56
CA ALA A 483 22.97 28.09 -2.85
C ALA A 483 23.74 27.29 -3.90
N GLN A 484 24.40 27.98 -4.83
CA GLN A 484 25.22 27.36 -5.88
C GLN A 484 26.73 27.56 -5.63
N ASN A 485 27.08 28.40 -4.66
CA ASN A 485 28.46 28.76 -4.35
C ASN A 485 28.55 29.33 -2.92
N PRO A 486 29.78 29.55 -2.37
CA PRO A 486 29.97 30.09 -1.03
C PRO A 486 29.40 31.51 -0.83
N ASP A 487 29.35 32.33 -1.87
CA ASP A 487 28.79 33.68 -1.78
C ASP A 487 27.27 33.65 -1.58
N ASP A 488 26.56 32.72 -2.21
CA ASP A 488 25.12 32.52 -1.99
C ASP A 488 24.82 32.17 -0.52
N VAL A 489 25.65 31.33 0.10
CA VAL A 489 25.53 31.01 1.53
C VAL A 489 25.83 32.24 2.38
N THR A 490 26.89 32.99 2.05
CA THR A 490 27.23 34.26 2.71
C THR A 490 26.07 35.25 2.61
N ASN A 491 25.47 35.39 1.44
CA ASN A 491 24.30 36.22 1.18
C ASN A 491 23.10 35.73 2.00
N TRP A 492 22.85 34.44 2.09
CA TRP A 492 21.77 33.89 2.93
C TRP A 492 21.97 34.19 4.42
N LEU A 493 23.21 34.11 4.92
CA LEU A 493 23.57 34.44 6.31
C LEU A 493 23.43 35.94 6.60
N THR A 494 23.94 36.78 5.70
CA THR A 494 24.10 38.23 5.92
C THR A 494 22.92 39.06 5.44
N SER A 495 22.18 38.62 4.43
CA SER A 495 21.06 39.35 3.83
C SER A 495 20.04 39.80 4.87
N ASN A 496 19.46 40.97 4.64
CA ASN A 496 18.34 41.49 5.41
C ASN A 496 17.06 40.69 5.17
N SER A 497 16.98 39.81 4.17
CA SER A 497 15.83 38.93 3.97
C SER A 497 16.31 37.58 3.46
N SER A 498 16.08 36.53 4.23
CA SER A 498 16.41 35.17 3.77
C SER A 498 15.47 34.12 4.36
N PRO A 499 15.12 33.07 3.57
CA PRO A 499 14.29 31.97 4.03
C PRO A 499 14.88 31.27 5.26
N ALA A 500 14.04 30.54 6.00
CA ALA A 500 14.49 29.77 7.16
C ALA A 500 15.51 28.68 6.80
N TRP A 501 15.43 28.12 5.58
CA TRP A 501 16.31 27.05 5.11
C TRP A 501 17.20 27.50 3.96
N CYS A 502 18.43 27.00 3.99
CA CYS A 502 19.38 26.99 2.87
C CYS A 502 19.76 25.53 2.56
N ILE A 503 19.73 25.18 1.28
CA ILE A 503 20.31 23.95 0.72
C ILE A 503 21.64 24.39 0.10
N PRO A 504 22.78 24.15 0.76
CA PRO A 504 24.09 24.54 0.26
C PRO A 504 24.48 23.81 -1.03
N ASP A 505 25.57 24.28 -1.65
CA ASP A 505 26.17 23.59 -2.80
C ASP A 505 26.63 22.17 -2.38
N PRO A 506 26.42 21.13 -3.23
CA PRO A 506 26.81 19.76 -2.89
C PRO A 506 28.30 19.55 -2.55
N MET A 507 29.18 20.48 -2.92
CA MET A 507 30.61 20.43 -2.61
C MET A 507 30.97 21.04 -1.24
N MET A 508 30.03 21.71 -0.57
CA MET A 508 30.30 22.43 0.68
C MET A 508 30.51 21.49 1.87
N GLY A 509 29.77 20.37 1.92
CA GLY A 509 29.83 19.42 3.02
C GLY A 509 28.45 19.16 3.63
N PRO A 510 27.79 20.13 4.29
CA PRO A 510 26.42 19.98 4.80
C PRO A 510 25.40 19.83 3.66
N ASP A 511 24.25 19.22 3.95
CA ASP A 511 23.15 19.06 2.98
C ASP A 511 21.99 20.04 3.22
N LEU A 512 21.80 20.46 4.47
CA LEU A 512 20.80 21.47 4.86
C LEU A 512 21.37 22.41 5.92
N MET A 513 20.91 23.65 5.91
CA MET A 513 21.24 24.66 6.91
C MET A 513 19.98 25.43 7.34
N THR A 514 19.80 25.65 8.63
CA THR A 514 18.71 26.49 9.16
C THR A 514 19.13 27.27 10.39
N ARG A 515 18.35 28.30 10.74
CA ARG A 515 18.53 29.09 11.96
C ARG A 515 17.42 28.76 12.93
N VAL A 516 17.79 28.52 14.17
CA VAL A 516 16.85 28.35 15.27
C VAL A 516 17.12 29.40 16.35
N LYS A 517 16.04 29.97 16.90
CA LYS A 517 16.07 30.81 18.09
C LYS A 517 15.86 29.93 19.31
N LEU A 518 16.78 30.01 20.27
CA LEU A 518 16.64 29.34 21.55
C LEU A 518 15.75 30.15 22.49
N SER A 519 15.17 29.51 23.50
CA SER A 519 14.30 30.16 24.49
C SER A 519 15.00 31.26 25.32
N ASN A 520 16.34 31.28 25.36
CA ASN A 520 17.12 32.36 25.98
C ASN A 520 17.37 33.55 25.02
N GLY A 521 16.92 33.48 23.77
CA GLY A 521 17.08 34.51 22.75
C GLY A 521 18.28 34.30 21.81
N ASP A 522 19.17 33.35 22.11
CA ASP A 522 20.33 33.05 21.27
C ASP A 522 19.90 32.46 19.93
N ILE A 523 20.72 32.69 18.90
CA ILE A 523 20.51 32.14 17.57
C ILE A 523 21.57 31.10 17.30
N VAL A 524 21.14 29.90 16.92
CA VAL A 524 22.00 28.78 16.55
C VAL A 524 21.80 28.47 15.07
N LEU A 525 22.91 28.38 14.34
CA LEU A 525 22.97 27.83 12.99
C LEU A 525 23.05 26.31 13.09
N VAL A 526 22.00 25.63 12.67
CA VAL A 526 21.94 24.16 12.58
C VAL A 526 22.40 23.76 11.20
N VAL A 527 23.50 23.02 11.11
CA VAL A 527 24.00 22.43 9.86
C VAL A 527 23.76 20.93 9.92
N VAL A 528 23.07 20.42 8.91
CA VAL A 528 22.58 19.05 8.88
C VAL A 528 23.25 18.33 7.73
N TRP A 529 23.79 17.17 8.04
CA TRP A 529 24.21 16.21 7.05
C TRP A 529 23.29 15.00 7.08
N VAL A 530 22.85 14.61 5.90
CA VAL A 530 21.78 13.65 5.69
C VAL A 530 22.36 12.55 4.82
N LYS A 531 22.67 11.41 5.43
CA LYS A 531 23.04 10.23 4.64
C LYS A 531 22.32 9.00 5.10
N TYR A 532 21.78 8.33 4.10
CA TYR A 532 21.10 7.07 4.26
C TYR A 532 21.89 6.06 3.46
N TRP A 533 22.51 5.16 4.18
CA TRP A 533 23.25 4.07 3.58
C TRP A 533 22.28 2.93 3.30
N GLU A 534 22.29 2.42 2.07
CA GLU A 534 21.69 1.13 1.79
C GLU A 534 22.52 0.09 2.55
N PHE A 535 21.90 -0.59 3.52
CA PHE A 535 22.50 -1.73 4.20
C PHE A 535 22.60 -2.90 3.21
N GLY A 536 23.62 -2.84 2.35
CA GLY A 536 24.03 -3.92 1.48
C GLY A 536 24.79 -4.99 2.27
N ALA A 537 24.09 -6.05 2.66
CA ALA A 537 24.63 -7.39 2.97
C ALA A 537 25.60 -7.60 4.16
N SER A 538 26.17 -6.58 4.81
CA SER A 538 26.94 -6.79 6.05
C SER A 538 26.04 -6.76 7.28
N LYS A 539 26.19 -7.76 8.16
CA LYS A 539 25.41 -7.90 9.42
C LYS A 539 25.66 -6.80 10.45
N ASP A 540 26.70 -5.98 10.29
CA ASP A 540 26.97 -4.89 11.23
C ASP A 540 26.19 -3.64 10.86
N GLU A 541 25.33 -3.19 11.78
CA GLU A 541 24.42 -2.06 11.64
C GLU A 541 25.12 -0.68 11.77
N SER A 542 26.46 -0.65 11.88
CA SER A 542 27.26 0.56 12.08
C SER A 542 28.04 0.98 10.84
N LEU A 543 28.20 2.29 10.66
CA LEU A 543 29.16 2.81 9.68
C LEU A 543 30.58 2.45 10.09
N GLN A 544 31.43 2.18 9.10
CA GLN A 544 32.86 2.08 9.34
C GLN A 544 33.35 3.39 9.98
N ALA A 545 34.29 3.27 10.91
CA ALA A 545 34.73 4.42 11.70
C ALA A 545 35.36 5.51 10.82
N GLU A 546 36.04 5.12 9.73
CA GLU A 546 36.62 6.03 8.75
C GLU A 546 35.56 6.84 7.98
N ASP A 547 34.47 6.18 7.55
CA ASP A 547 33.35 6.85 6.90
C ASP A 547 32.72 7.85 7.87
N THR A 548 32.42 7.41 9.09
CA THR A 548 31.86 8.26 10.16
C THR A 548 32.76 9.47 10.44
N ALA A 549 34.07 9.26 10.57
CA ALA A 549 35.04 10.34 10.77
C ALA A 549 35.05 11.34 9.61
N THR A 550 34.85 10.88 8.37
CA THR A 550 34.77 11.72 7.17
C THR A 550 33.51 12.58 7.16
N VAL A 551 32.37 12.03 7.58
CA VAL A 551 31.12 12.79 7.77
C VAL A 551 31.28 13.91 8.80
N ILE A 552 31.90 13.60 9.93
CA ILE A 552 32.09 14.59 11.00
C ILE A 552 32.99 15.73 10.50
N ARG A 553 34.03 15.40 9.72
CA ARG A 553 34.87 16.41 9.06
C ARG A 553 34.09 17.23 8.04
N SER A 554 33.19 16.65 7.23
CA SER A 554 32.41 17.44 6.26
C SER A 554 31.43 18.42 6.90
N LEU A 555 31.06 18.21 8.17
CA LEU A 555 30.28 19.17 8.96
C LEU A 555 31.13 20.20 9.73
N THR A 556 32.45 20.09 9.67
CA THR A 556 33.39 21.00 10.34
C THR A 556 33.67 22.20 9.44
N PRO A 557 33.37 23.46 9.86
CA PRO A 557 33.49 24.62 8.98
C PRO A 557 34.85 24.79 8.30
N SER A 558 35.96 24.53 9.00
CA SER A 558 37.30 24.62 8.42
C SER A 558 37.59 23.61 7.31
N GLU A 559 36.79 22.54 7.25
CA GLU A 559 36.88 21.43 6.30
C GLU A 559 35.77 21.51 5.22
N TRP A 560 34.91 22.53 5.25
CA TRP A 560 33.98 22.77 4.16
C TRP A 560 34.75 23.01 2.85
N PHE A 561 34.32 22.39 1.76
CA PHE A 561 35.03 22.37 0.47
C PHE A 561 36.41 21.70 0.46
N SER A 562 36.80 20.94 1.50
CA SER A 562 38.06 20.18 1.54
C SER A 562 38.16 19.15 0.40
N ASN A 563 37.04 18.46 0.09
CA ASN A 563 36.96 17.46 -0.98
C ASN A 563 37.13 18.05 -2.39
N THR A 564 36.84 19.34 -2.57
CA THR A 564 36.87 20.04 -3.87
C THR A 564 38.30 20.44 -4.27
N ARG A 565 39.23 20.53 -3.32
CA ARG A 565 40.63 20.95 -3.56
C ARG A 565 41.40 20.02 -4.50
N ALA A 566 40.93 18.80 -4.74
CA ALA A 566 41.53 17.88 -5.71
C ALA A 566 41.27 18.28 -7.19
N ARG A 567 40.36 19.23 -7.46
CA ARG A 567 40.00 19.67 -8.82
C ARG A 567 40.04 21.19 -8.94
N SER A 568 41.24 21.75 -9.09
CA SER A 568 41.50 23.10 -9.64
C SER A 568 40.54 24.22 -9.17
N ALA A 569 40.40 24.41 -7.86
CA ALA A 569 39.73 25.61 -7.33
C ALA A 569 40.49 26.85 -7.82
N THR A 570 39.78 27.79 -8.45
CA THR A 570 40.38 29.07 -8.86
C THR A 570 40.61 29.94 -7.63
N THR A 571 41.64 30.80 -7.62
CA THR A 571 41.95 31.71 -6.50
C THR A 571 40.76 32.58 -6.04
N ILE A 572 39.75 32.74 -6.90
CA ILE A 572 38.50 33.46 -6.61
C ILE A 572 37.67 32.71 -5.56
N GLU A 573 37.64 31.38 -5.58
CA GLU A 573 36.84 30.56 -4.65
C GLU A 573 37.40 30.57 -3.23
N GLU A 574 38.73 30.64 -3.05
CA GLU A 574 39.34 30.69 -1.71
C GLU A 574 38.95 31.95 -0.93
N GLY A 575 38.83 33.10 -1.62
CA GLY A 575 38.38 34.35 -1.02
C GLY A 575 36.92 34.27 -0.56
N GLN A 576 36.05 33.68 -1.39
CA GLN A 576 34.63 33.50 -1.10
C GLN A 576 34.41 32.52 0.06
N VAL A 577 35.12 31.39 0.08
CA VAL A 577 35.07 30.42 1.19
C VAL A 577 35.53 31.08 2.48
N LYS A 578 36.63 31.85 2.46
CA LYS A 578 37.12 32.55 3.65
C LYS A 578 36.13 33.59 4.17
N ALA A 579 35.47 34.33 3.29
CA ALA A 579 34.43 35.29 3.66
C ALA A 579 33.22 34.59 4.30
N MET A 580 32.74 33.51 3.67
CA MET A 580 31.64 32.70 4.20
C MET A 580 31.96 32.14 5.60
N LEU A 581 33.13 31.52 5.78
CA LEU A 581 33.55 30.98 7.07
C LEU A 581 33.69 32.08 8.13
N SER A 582 34.12 33.29 7.74
CA SER A 582 34.14 34.42 8.66
C SER A 582 32.75 34.82 9.16
N GLU A 583 31.68 34.61 8.38
CA GLU A 583 30.31 34.86 8.83
C GLU A 583 29.77 33.70 9.68
N VAL A 584 30.08 32.45 9.30
CA VAL A 584 29.69 31.25 10.07
C VAL A 584 30.28 31.28 11.47
N ASN A 585 31.56 31.65 11.61
CA ASN A 585 32.25 31.72 12.90
C ASN A 585 31.72 32.82 13.84
N LYS A 586 30.85 33.72 13.37
CA LYS A 586 30.15 34.69 14.23
C LYS A 586 28.91 34.10 14.91
N LEU A 587 28.47 32.91 14.48
CA LEU A 587 27.25 32.27 14.94
C LEU A 587 27.58 31.07 15.82
N ASN A 588 26.68 30.79 16.76
CA ASN A 588 26.66 29.52 17.45
C ASN A 588 26.28 28.42 16.44
N LEU A 589 27.09 27.38 16.29
CA LEU A 589 26.86 26.29 15.34
C LEU A 589 26.46 25.01 16.07
N LEU A 590 25.46 24.30 15.54
CA LEU A 590 25.14 22.92 15.92
C LEU A 590 25.29 22.02 14.70
N ARG A 591 26.18 21.03 14.79
CA ARG A 591 26.41 20.02 13.74
C ARG A 591 25.48 18.83 13.99
N VAL A 592 24.67 18.46 13.00
CA VAL A 592 23.68 17.39 13.13
C VAL A 592 23.88 16.34 12.04
N ILE A 593 23.99 15.08 12.44
CA ILE A 593 23.99 13.93 11.53
C ILE A 593 22.64 13.23 11.62
N VAL A 594 21.94 13.12 10.51
CA VAL A 594 20.66 12.40 10.41
C VAL A 594 20.92 11.00 9.92
N THR A 595 20.42 10.00 10.64
CA THR A 595 20.69 8.58 10.36
C THR A 595 19.40 7.76 10.29
N ARG A 596 19.46 6.65 9.54
CA ARG A 596 18.31 5.75 9.37
C ARG A 596 17.98 4.96 10.64
N SER A 597 18.99 4.46 11.35
CA SER A 597 18.79 3.59 12.52
C SER A 597 18.49 4.39 13.78
N SER A 598 17.54 3.91 14.58
CA SER A 598 17.29 4.43 15.93
C SER A 598 18.44 4.19 16.91
N GLY A 599 19.39 3.30 16.55
CA GLY A 599 20.54 2.93 17.36
C GLY A 599 21.88 3.38 16.78
N PHE A 600 21.91 4.34 15.85
CA PHE A 600 23.18 4.87 15.37
C PHE A 600 23.87 5.66 16.49
N TRP A 601 24.82 5.01 17.14
CA TRP A 601 25.78 5.65 18.01
C TRP A 601 27.00 5.99 17.17
N LEU A 602 27.51 7.21 17.32
CA LEU A 602 28.86 7.50 16.86
C LEU A 602 29.78 6.51 17.59
N ASP A 603 30.57 5.75 16.85
CA ASP A 603 31.57 4.86 17.42
C ASP A 603 32.66 5.72 18.08
N LEU A 604 32.38 6.23 19.28
CA LEU A 604 33.29 7.04 20.05
C LEU A 604 34.43 6.19 20.66
N ASP A 605 34.44 4.88 20.45
CA ASP A 605 35.58 4.05 20.82
C ASP A 605 36.67 4.11 19.74
N SER A 606 36.28 4.28 18.47
CA SER A 606 37.21 4.59 17.38
C SER A 606 38.02 5.87 17.64
N GLN A 607 39.33 5.77 17.44
CA GLN A 607 40.26 6.89 17.56
C GLN A 607 39.99 7.93 16.47
N GLU A 608 39.64 7.50 15.26
CA GLU A 608 39.35 8.33 14.11
C GLU A 608 38.12 9.20 14.36
N VAL A 609 37.02 8.58 14.83
CA VAL A 609 35.79 9.28 15.16
C VAL A 609 36.03 10.26 16.30
N ARG A 610 36.67 9.83 17.40
CA ARG A 610 37.02 10.73 18.52
C ARG A 610 37.86 11.92 18.08
N SER A 611 38.86 11.69 17.24
CA SER A 611 39.73 12.75 16.74
C SER A 611 38.94 13.74 15.88
N SER A 612 38.04 13.27 15.03
CA SER A 612 37.15 14.14 14.22
C SER A 612 36.15 14.93 15.08
N VAL A 613 35.58 14.33 16.12
CA VAL A 613 34.71 15.06 17.08
C VAL A 613 35.53 16.07 17.88
N ALA A 614 36.79 15.75 18.22
CA ALA A 614 37.70 16.62 18.96
C ALA A 614 38.26 17.79 18.15
N ALA A 615 38.32 17.67 16.82
CA ALA A 615 38.91 18.66 15.92
C ALA A 615 38.14 19.99 15.85
N ASP A 616 36.91 20.06 16.36
CA ASP A 616 36.07 21.24 16.30
C ASP A 616 35.28 21.41 17.61
N GLU A 617 35.19 22.67 18.07
CA GLU A 617 34.60 23.03 19.36
C GLU A 617 33.06 23.06 19.34
N HIS A 618 32.45 23.12 18.16
CA HIS A 618 30.99 23.20 18.05
C HIS A 618 30.36 21.84 18.40
N PRO A 619 29.22 21.82 19.10
CA PRO A 619 28.55 20.58 19.46
C PRO A 619 28.18 19.74 18.22
N LEU A 620 28.37 18.43 18.35
CA LEU A 620 27.93 17.44 17.39
C LEU A 620 26.78 16.63 17.99
N ALA A 621 25.73 16.48 17.21
CA ALA A 621 24.51 15.76 17.54
C ALA A 621 24.14 14.76 16.45
N THR A 622 23.39 13.73 16.84
CA THR A 622 22.74 12.79 15.92
C THR A 622 21.23 12.78 16.14
N ILE A 623 20.47 12.48 15.09
CA ILE A 623 19.05 12.19 15.17
C ILE A 623 18.72 10.97 14.31
N GLY A 624 18.01 10.01 14.90
CA GLY A 624 17.52 8.83 14.20
C GLY A 624 16.21 9.11 13.48
N LEU A 625 16.00 8.48 12.32
CA LEU A 625 14.78 8.63 11.53
C LEU A 625 13.52 8.23 12.30
N LEU A 626 13.65 7.29 13.21
CA LEU A 626 12.55 6.87 14.05
C LEU A 626 12.08 8.01 14.97
N HIS A 627 13.02 8.80 15.52
CA HIS A 627 12.70 9.97 16.32
C HIS A 627 12.04 11.07 15.47
N ILE A 628 12.51 11.24 14.23
CA ILE A 628 11.86 12.10 13.23
C ILE A 628 10.42 11.64 12.95
N ALA A 629 10.19 10.34 12.73
CA ALA A 629 8.87 9.78 12.45
C ALA A 629 7.92 9.88 13.67
N GLN A 630 8.44 9.61 14.87
CA GLN A 630 7.70 9.76 16.12
C GLN A 630 7.28 11.21 16.36
N ALA A 631 8.16 12.17 16.07
CA ALA A 631 7.84 13.58 16.17
C ALA A 631 6.64 14.00 15.30
N PHE A 632 6.49 13.42 14.11
CA PHE A 632 5.30 13.64 13.28
C PHE A 632 4.02 13.08 13.91
N SER A 633 4.12 11.94 14.61
CA SER A 633 2.97 11.33 15.28
C SER A 633 2.56 12.08 16.54
N GLU A 634 3.51 12.64 17.29
CA GLU A 634 3.26 13.31 18.57
C GLU A 634 2.86 14.78 18.42
N ALA A 635 3.36 15.49 17.40
CA ALA A 635 2.97 16.87 17.10
C ALA A 635 1.47 17.04 16.79
N THR A 636 0.74 15.94 16.54
CA THR A 636 -0.72 15.96 16.34
C THR A 636 -1.52 15.83 17.64
N ARG A 637 -0.89 15.44 18.74
CA ARG A 637 -1.50 15.35 20.08
C ARG A 637 -1.07 16.59 20.87
N SER A 638 -2.02 17.30 21.46
CA SER A 638 -1.80 18.57 22.19
C SER A 638 -0.63 18.50 23.19
N HIS A 639 -0.03 19.67 23.47
CA HIS A 639 1.21 19.94 24.23
C HIS A 639 1.56 19.13 25.50
N GLU A 640 0.67 18.34 26.09
CA GLU A 640 0.86 17.70 27.40
C GLU A 640 1.53 16.31 27.36
N SER A 641 1.58 15.62 26.21
CA SER A 641 2.00 14.20 26.16
C SER A 641 3.50 13.90 25.94
N VAL A 642 4.36 14.89 25.72
CA VAL A 642 5.78 14.68 25.32
C VAL A 642 6.69 14.28 26.51
N HIS A 643 6.24 14.42 27.75
CA HIS A 643 7.09 14.19 28.94
C HIS A 643 7.36 12.72 29.30
N GLY A 644 6.74 11.74 28.63
CA GLY A 644 6.76 10.33 29.06
C GLY A 644 8.00 9.50 28.68
N LEU A 645 8.77 9.86 27.65
CA LEU A 645 9.63 8.88 26.97
C LEU A 645 11.09 8.79 27.41
N LYS A 646 11.66 9.83 28.05
CA LYS A 646 13.01 9.73 28.65
C LYS A 646 13.02 9.23 30.09
N VAL A 647 11.87 9.25 30.78
CA VAL A 647 11.80 8.82 32.19
C VAL A 647 11.96 7.29 32.30
N GLU A 648 11.49 6.50 31.33
CA GLU A 648 11.69 5.04 31.33
C GLU A 648 13.15 4.65 31.01
N GLN A 649 13.81 5.28 30.03
CA GLN A 649 15.20 4.93 29.68
C GLN A 649 16.26 5.44 30.68
N VAL A 650 16.00 6.55 31.39
CA VAL A 650 16.90 7.04 32.44
C VAL A 650 16.74 6.23 33.73
N ASN A 651 15.55 5.74 34.03
CA ASN A 651 15.34 4.85 35.18
C ASN A 651 15.96 3.46 34.94
N ASP A 652 15.92 2.92 33.71
CA ASP A 652 16.59 1.66 33.36
C ASP A 652 18.13 1.76 33.42
N ALA A 653 18.71 2.94 33.19
CA ALA A 653 20.16 3.18 33.28
C ALA A 653 20.64 3.50 34.71
N LEU A 654 19.74 3.89 35.62
CA LEU A 654 20.05 4.16 37.03
C LEU A 654 19.75 2.97 37.96
N GLU A 655 19.08 1.92 37.47
CA GLU A 655 18.73 0.72 38.26
C GLU A 655 19.54 -0.54 37.92
N SER A 656 20.56 -0.48 37.06
CA SER A 656 21.53 -1.58 36.89
C SER A 656 22.76 -1.38 37.79
N PRO A 657 23.11 -2.33 38.69
CA PRO A 657 24.24 -2.19 39.63
C PRO A 657 25.62 -2.15 38.96
#